data_AF-A0A3L7P7J1-F1
#
_entry.id   AF-A0A3L7P7J1-F1
#
_cell.length_a   1.000
_cell.length_b   1.000
_cell.length_c   1.000
_cell.angle_alpha   90.00
_cell.angle_beta   90.00
_cell.angle_gamma   90.00
#
_symmetry.space_group_name_H-M   'P 1'
#
loop_
_entity.id
_entity.type
_entity.pdbx_description
1 polymer ?
#
loop_
_entity_poly.entity_id
_entity_poly.type
_entity_poly.pdbx_seq_one_letter_code
_entity_poly.pdbx_strand_id
1 'polypeptide(L)'
;ELIDRILDQGHITFYDLRDALSRNHLKMHDISDPAEWLQGDPLLRLDRRLAGPLDGIYRPCPLYSRLLERGTSLGFGTSWGRWLVWKIIIPYGLAALLVVLFRTVMEHFNPPAVLEAIANTAADAGLALEPDSLAPGMLALHRSPPPSVVTLVNLLAVAGLGSLFLLFSNHPVLRRIMWSTLAGLGEGIYWLVHDLPGILPRHPLFLYAVHWPLVIFWHGIAKPLGVVIIIFWLVGNRVDWNGPVIFSAWLVVALALTSRQARIAEEWLLGVVREALLALRSGVLMRALGVLNELFRMATRWFDRQLAGVENLLRVRQKDNAGQLGGRALLSLLWFPLGWVGRFVFVVLVEPMLHPLKLPVCFLAAKVIYPAIYPLSSDVAVPALTPMLGAVTASVSMAVLVFLLPNAFGFFFWEFRENRGLYAANRPRRPAPDGAGPHGETMAVLLEPGLHGGVLPALFTKLRQSSLPVTEGGNRAAERACERRLELLRDALGRFFRRNFLDVLGVTRAWQRPEAISSASISTLPLQPTIPDDSPRLTRQWQRPFRLDSVSLAVNRVEATFVPAEAITPNENGAKLQPVEPLRLYFAYLENHLQGWIDRPAWVDALPEEQRRALAWSLAWIYCAAGVEISRESLAQLAPLGAESSLLTGERIRFRLSGGETITYHLADHGTTWQRVGSAGAISEISPAWRAVFADMPFTWDDFVTRWTRDAEGSGFDQVQLENEWIDLLGESESRRGLRIASHSKTIGA
;
A
#
# COMPACT_ATOMS: atom_id res chain seq x y z
N GLU A 1 17.82 1.09 -7.18
CA GLU A 1 16.56 1.68 -7.65
C GLU A 1 16.76 2.72 -8.75
N LEU A 2 17.30 3.92 -8.48
CA LEU A 2 17.41 4.96 -9.53
C LEU A 2 18.29 4.53 -10.71
N ILE A 3 19.42 3.86 -10.45
CA ILE A 3 20.29 3.31 -11.50
C ILE A 3 19.53 2.29 -12.34
N ASP A 4 18.72 1.42 -11.73
CA ASP A 4 17.92 0.42 -12.44
C ASP A 4 16.92 1.10 -13.38
N ARG A 5 16.25 2.18 -12.91
CA ARG A 5 15.34 2.97 -13.75
C ARG A 5 16.06 3.63 -14.93
N ILE A 6 17.30 4.12 -14.72
CA ILE A 6 18.13 4.66 -15.81
C ILE A 6 18.45 3.57 -16.83
N LEU A 7 18.84 2.38 -16.39
CA LEU A 7 19.16 1.25 -17.28
C LEU A 7 17.92 0.79 -18.07
N ASP A 8 16.74 0.79 -17.45
CA ASP A 8 15.49 0.35 -18.07
C ASP A 8 14.89 1.40 -19.02
N GLN A 9 14.91 2.68 -18.65
CA GLN A 9 14.16 3.75 -19.33
C GLN A 9 15.08 4.75 -20.07
N GLY A 10 16.39 4.68 -19.86
CA GLY A 10 17.38 5.61 -20.40
C GLY A 10 17.39 6.99 -19.74
N HIS A 11 16.48 7.25 -18.80
CA HIS A 11 16.35 8.53 -18.09
C HIS A 11 15.62 8.34 -16.74
N ILE A 12 15.68 9.34 -15.89
CA ILE A 12 14.93 9.46 -14.63
C ILE A 12 14.25 10.82 -14.54
N THR A 13 13.09 10.87 -13.91
CA THR A 13 12.32 12.11 -13.73
C THR A 13 12.32 12.58 -12.28
N PHE A 14 11.89 13.82 -12.04
CA PHE A 14 11.60 14.32 -10.70
C PHE A 14 10.66 13.40 -9.89
N TYR A 15 9.62 12.84 -10.53
CA TYR A 15 8.69 11.93 -9.87
C TYR A 15 9.37 10.63 -9.45
N ASP A 16 10.27 10.08 -10.28
CA ASP A 16 11.03 8.87 -9.92
C ASP A 16 11.92 9.09 -8.70
N LEU A 17 12.58 10.25 -8.65
CA LEU A 17 13.43 10.64 -7.52
C LEU A 17 12.61 10.83 -6.24
N ARG A 18 11.52 11.59 -6.33
CA ARG A 18 10.63 11.83 -5.20
C ARG A 18 10.06 10.52 -4.66
N ASP A 19 9.49 9.71 -5.54
CA ASP A 19 8.87 8.45 -5.16
C ASP A 19 9.87 7.49 -4.53
N ALA A 20 11.11 7.46 -5.04
CA ALA A 20 12.18 6.69 -4.42
C ALA A 20 12.47 7.20 -2.99
N LEU A 21 12.58 8.51 -2.76
CA LEU A 21 12.81 9.06 -1.42
C LEU A 21 11.62 8.84 -0.47
N SER A 22 10.39 8.99 -0.95
CA SER A 22 9.17 8.82 -0.17
C SER A 22 8.91 7.36 0.20
N ARG A 23 9.33 6.39 -0.62
CA ARG A 23 9.24 4.95 -0.28
C ARG A 23 10.41 4.47 0.57
N ASN A 24 11.61 4.95 0.29
CA ASN A 24 12.80 4.54 1.04
C ASN A 24 12.85 5.15 2.44
N HIS A 25 13.71 4.59 3.28
CA HIS A 25 13.90 5.04 4.64
C HIS A 25 14.73 6.32 4.78
N LEU A 26 15.43 6.74 3.73
CA LEU A 26 16.15 8.02 3.67
C LEU A 26 15.14 9.17 3.55
N LYS A 27 14.68 9.68 4.70
CA LYS A 27 13.75 10.81 4.78
C LYS A 27 14.52 12.12 4.82
N MET A 28 13.91 13.17 4.26
CA MET A 28 14.42 14.53 4.34
C MET A 28 14.23 15.08 5.76
N HIS A 29 15.15 15.94 6.19
CA HIS A 29 14.98 16.72 7.40
C HIS A 29 13.75 17.66 7.28
N ASP A 30 13.14 17.95 8.42
CA ASP A 30 12.01 18.85 8.51
C ASP A 30 12.45 20.31 8.29
N ILE A 31 11.62 21.10 7.62
CA ILE A 31 11.92 22.50 7.34
C ILE A 31 11.79 23.28 8.64
N SER A 32 12.93 23.82 9.11
CA SER A 32 13.03 24.45 10.42
C SER A 32 12.94 25.98 10.35
N ASP A 33 13.29 26.59 9.22
CA ASP A 33 13.36 28.04 9.02
C ASP A 33 12.59 28.49 7.76
N PRO A 34 11.75 29.55 7.82
CA PRO A 34 11.17 30.19 6.64
C PRO A 34 12.18 30.54 5.54
N ALA A 35 13.41 30.91 5.89
CA ALA A 35 14.47 31.19 4.92
C ALA A 35 14.85 29.95 4.10
N GLU A 36 14.88 28.78 4.74
CA GLU A 36 15.11 27.50 4.07
C GLU A 36 13.99 27.17 3.07
N TRP A 37 12.73 27.47 3.43
CA TRP A 37 11.60 27.28 2.53
C TRP A 37 11.65 28.21 1.30
N LEU A 38 12.01 29.48 1.49
CA LEU A 38 12.14 30.46 0.40
C LEU A 38 13.21 30.05 -0.63
N GLN A 39 14.33 29.48 -0.16
CA GLN A 39 15.37 28.94 -1.03
C GLN A 39 14.91 27.71 -1.81
N GLY A 40 13.79 27.10 -1.42
CA GLY A 40 13.24 25.84 -1.93
C GLY A 40 13.56 24.70 -0.98
N ASP A 41 12.59 23.80 -0.80
CA ASP A 41 12.74 22.62 0.04
C ASP A 41 13.95 21.75 -0.40
N PRO A 42 14.41 20.81 0.44
CA PRO A 42 15.56 19.97 0.10
C PRO A 42 15.39 19.22 -1.23
N LEU A 43 14.16 18.80 -1.60
CA LEU A 43 13.90 18.10 -2.86
C LEU A 43 14.05 19.01 -4.08
N LEU A 44 13.54 20.24 -4.03
CA LEU A 44 13.67 21.22 -5.12
C LEU A 44 15.08 21.79 -5.24
N ARG A 45 15.86 21.78 -4.15
CA ARG A 45 17.30 22.04 -4.22
C ARG A 45 18.02 20.88 -4.91
N LEU A 46 17.65 19.65 -4.61
CA LEU A 46 18.18 18.46 -5.26
C LEU A 46 17.82 18.41 -6.76
N ASP A 47 16.57 18.70 -7.13
CA ASP A 47 16.10 18.84 -8.52
C ASP A 47 17.02 19.78 -9.33
N ARG A 48 17.28 20.98 -8.78
CA ARG A 48 18.19 21.96 -9.41
C ARG A 48 19.63 21.48 -9.50
N ARG A 49 20.13 20.77 -8.48
CA ARG A 49 21.52 20.26 -8.46
C ARG A 49 21.72 19.06 -9.39
N LEU A 50 20.69 18.25 -9.64
CA LEU A 50 20.76 17.11 -10.55
C LEU A 50 20.59 17.51 -12.02
N ALA A 51 19.85 18.59 -12.30
CA ALA A 51 19.57 19.05 -13.66
C ALA A 51 20.82 19.40 -14.48
N GLY A 52 21.90 19.88 -13.85
CA GLY A 52 23.15 20.19 -14.54
C GLY A 52 24.00 18.95 -14.86
N PRO A 53 24.48 18.20 -13.85
CA PRO A 53 25.40 17.08 -14.04
C PRO A 53 24.79 15.88 -14.79
N LEU A 54 23.47 15.71 -14.73
CA LEU A 54 22.75 14.61 -15.38
C LEU A 54 21.94 15.11 -16.58
N ASP A 55 22.42 16.12 -17.31
CA ASP A 55 21.73 16.60 -18.51
C ASP A 55 21.47 15.46 -19.51
N GLY A 56 20.27 15.43 -20.06
CA GLY A 56 19.77 14.34 -20.92
C GLY A 56 19.33 13.05 -20.20
N ILE A 57 19.82 12.78 -18.98
CA ILE A 57 19.41 11.62 -18.16
C ILE A 57 18.35 12.01 -17.14
N TYR A 58 18.47 13.17 -16.48
CA TYR A 58 17.52 13.65 -15.49
C TYR A 58 16.55 14.68 -16.10
N ARG A 59 15.24 14.46 -15.92
CA ARG A 59 14.19 15.40 -16.33
C ARG A 59 13.70 16.19 -15.12
N PRO A 60 13.91 17.52 -15.09
CA PRO A 60 13.57 18.35 -13.94
C PRO A 60 12.06 18.49 -13.74
N CYS A 61 11.68 18.91 -12.54
CA CYS A 61 10.30 19.09 -12.12
C CYS A 61 9.53 20.12 -12.96
N PRO A 62 8.32 19.81 -13.47
CA PRO A 62 7.47 20.79 -14.13
C PRO A 62 6.91 21.82 -13.13
N LEU A 63 6.51 23.00 -13.63
CA LEU A 63 6.06 24.12 -12.79
C LEU A 63 4.94 23.75 -11.81
N TYR A 64 3.91 23.02 -12.26
CA TYR A 64 2.78 22.66 -11.40
C TYR A 64 3.20 21.76 -10.23
N SER A 65 4.10 20.80 -10.45
CA SER A 65 4.63 19.95 -9.38
C SER A 65 5.62 20.68 -8.49
N ARG A 66 6.35 21.69 -9.01
CA ARG A 66 7.18 22.56 -8.18
C ARG A 66 6.35 23.41 -7.22
N LEU A 67 5.23 23.96 -7.70
CA LEU A 67 4.28 24.70 -6.86
C LEU A 67 3.61 23.78 -5.85
N LEU A 68 3.23 22.57 -6.29
CA LEU A 68 2.66 21.55 -5.42
C LEU A 68 3.63 21.17 -4.30
N GLU A 69 4.88 20.86 -4.62
CA GLU A 69 5.91 20.49 -3.64
C GLU A 69 6.12 21.61 -2.63
N ARG A 70 6.25 22.87 -3.08
CA ARG A 70 6.37 24.03 -2.17
C ARG A 70 5.16 24.20 -1.24
N GLY A 71 3.95 23.94 -1.74
CA GLY A 71 2.73 24.00 -0.93
C GLY A 71 2.67 22.86 0.09
N THR A 72 2.97 21.64 -0.35
CA THR A 72 2.97 20.46 0.53
C THR A 72 4.12 20.46 1.52
N SER A 73 5.25 21.07 1.19
CA SER A 73 6.40 21.20 2.10
C SER A 73 6.04 22.05 3.31
N LEU A 74 5.21 23.08 3.14
CA LEU A 74 4.65 23.82 4.28
C LEU A 74 3.75 22.92 5.12
N GLY A 75 2.80 22.23 4.47
CA GLY A 75 1.81 21.39 5.16
C GLY A 75 2.37 20.15 5.85
N PHE A 76 3.43 19.53 5.32
CA PHE A 76 3.98 18.26 5.81
C PHE A 76 5.39 18.37 6.37
N GLY A 77 6.19 19.31 5.88
CA GLY A 77 7.58 19.50 6.29
C GLY A 77 7.78 20.43 7.49
N THR A 78 6.77 21.22 7.87
CA THR A 78 6.83 22.09 9.07
C THR A 78 5.92 21.58 10.19
N SER A 79 6.32 21.80 11.44
CA SER A 79 5.52 21.42 12.61
C SER A 79 4.16 22.13 12.64
N TRP A 80 4.12 23.43 12.34
CA TRP A 80 2.89 24.21 12.31
C TRP A 80 1.97 23.81 11.16
N GLY A 81 2.51 23.60 9.96
CA GLY A 81 1.72 23.15 8.82
C GLY A 81 1.12 21.77 9.06
N ARG A 82 1.86 20.84 9.67
CA ARG A 82 1.31 19.53 10.06
C ARG A 82 0.18 19.68 11.06
N TRP A 83 0.36 20.54 12.06
CA TRP A 83 -0.71 20.83 13.02
C TRP A 83 -1.95 21.37 12.30
N LEU A 84 -1.80 22.35 11.40
CA LEU A 84 -2.92 22.91 10.63
C LEU A 84 -3.61 21.85 9.76
N VAL A 85 -2.86 21.02 9.05
CA VAL A 85 -3.40 19.97 8.18
C VAL A 85 -4.16 18.92 9.00
N TRP A 86 -3.55 18.38 10.05
CA TRP A 86 -4.10 17.26 10.83
C TRP A 86 -5.18 17.69 11.83
N LYS A 87 -5.11 18.91 12.35
CA LYS A 87 -6.03 19.41 13.39
C LYS A 87 -7.13 20.30 12.84
N ILE A 88 -6.95 20.94 11.68
CA ILE A 88 -7.93 21.87 11.14
C ILE A 88 -8.43 21.41 9.76
N ILE A 89 -7.54 21.35 8.78
CA ILE A 89 -7.96 21.16 7.38
C ILE A 89 -8.65 19.81 7.18
N ILE A 90 -8.08 18.70 7.67
CA ILE A 90 -8.67 17.37 7.47
C ILE A 90 -9.99 17.21 8.24
N PRO A 91 -10.07 17.45 9.58
CA PRO A 91 -11.31 17.25 10.33
C PRO A 91 -12.45 18.18 9.86
N TYR A 92 -12.18 19.48 9.75
CA TYR A 92 -13.22 20.45 9.42
C TYR A 92 -13.49 20.50 7.92
N GLY A 93 -12.50 20.22 7.07
CA GLY A 93 -12.72 20.09 5.62
C GLY A 93 -13.58 18.87 5.29
N LEU A 94 -13.34 17.72 5.94
CA LEU A 94 -14.21 16.54 5.81
C LEU A 94 -15.62 16.82 6.33
N ALA A 95 -15.74 17.53 7.45
CA ALA A 95 -17.04 17.91 7.99
C ALA A 95 -17.81 18.85 7.05
N ALA A 96 -17.15 19.88 6.50
CA ALA A 96 -17.71 20.76 5.50
C ALA A 96 -18.19 20.01 4.25
N LEU A 97 -17.37 19.08 3.77
CA LEU A 97 -17.70 18.24 2.63
C LEU A 97 -18.96 17.40 2.87
N LEU A 98 -19.07 16.76 4.04
CA LEU A 98 -20.23 15.95 4.41
C LEU A 98 -21.51 16.78 4.56
N VAL A 99 -21.42 17.98 5.14
CA VAL A 99 -22.57 18.89 5.25
C VAL A 99 -23.04 19.35 3.87
N VAL A 100 -22.12 19.73 2.97
CA VAL A 100 -22.44 20.09 1.59
C VAL A 100 -23.07 18.91 0.84
N LEU A 101 -22.50 17.72 0.98
CA LEU A 101 -23.02 16.52 0.34
C LEU A 101 -24.43 16.18 0.84
N PHE A 102 -24.63 16.15 2.16
CA PHE A 102 -25.93 15.86 2.77
C PHE A 102 -27.00 16.84 2.27
N ARG A 103 -26.66 18.14 2.24
CA ARG A 103 -27.57 19.16 1.76
C ARG A 103 -27.93 18.97 0.29
N THR A 104 -26.93 18.75 -0.56
CA THR A 104 -27.15 18.55 -2.01
C THR A 104 -28.04 17.34 -2.26
N VAL A 105 -27.84 16.27 -1.48
CA VAL A 105 -28.68 15.07 -1.52
C VAL A 105 -30.11 15.37 -1.05
N MET A 106 -30.28 16.09 0.06
CA MET A 106 -31.60 16.47 0.57
C MET A 106 -32.38 17.38 -0.38
N GLU A 107 -31.71 18.33 -1.05
CA GLU A 107 -32.31 19.17 -2.08
C GLU A 107 -32.73 18.34 -3.31
N HIS A 108 -31.98 17.28 -3.65
CA HIS A 108 -32.35 16.35 -4.73
C HIS A 108 -33.57 15.48 -4.39
N PHE A 109 -33.68 15.00 -3.15
CA PHE A 109 -34.79 14.13 -2.71
C PHE A 109 -36.03 14.89 -2.23
N ASN A 110 -35.92 16.19 -1.95
CA ASN A 110 -37.03 17.01 -1.49
C ASN A 110 -37.25 18.24 -2.40
N PRO A 111 -37.77 18.04 -3.63
CA PRO A 111 -38.27 19.14 -4.45
C PRO A 111 -39.58 19.85 -3.99
N PRO A 112 -40.38 19.44 -2.96
CA PRO A 112 -41.80 19.78 -2.88
C PRO A 112 -42.13 21.13 -2.22
N ALA A 113 -41.17 21.84 -1.60
CA ALA A 113 -41.46 23.17 -1.03
C ALA A 113 -41.79 24.22 -2.12
N VAL A 114 -41.27 24.01 -3.33
CA VAL A 114 -41.52 24.88 -4.49
C VAL A 114 -42.88 24.61 -5.10
N LEU A 115 -43.27 23.33 -5.24
CA LEU A 115 -44.57 22.94 -5.77
C LEU A 115 -45.71 23.34 -4.83
N GLU A 116 -45.52 23.19 -3.51
CA GLU A 116 -46.48 23.66 -2.51
C GLU A 116 -46.58 25.20 -2.48
N ALA A 117 -45.47 25.94 -2.60
CA ALA A 117 -45.50 27.40 -2.62
C ALA A 117 -46.25 27.94 -3.86
N ILE A 118 -46.01 27.38 -5.05
CA ILE A 118 -46.75 27.77 -6.27
C ILE A 118 -48.23 27.43 -6.13
N ALA A 119 -48.56 26.22 -5.65
CA ALA A 119 -49.93 25.78 -5.46
C ALA A 119 -50.69 26.68 -4.48
N ASN A 120 -50.06 27.06 -3.37
CA ASN A 120 -50.65 27.94 -2.36
C ASN A 120 -50.81 29.38 -2.86
N THR A 121 -49.82 29.92 -3.58
CA THR A 121 -49.90 31.29 -4.13
C THR A 121 -50.94 31.39 -5.26
N ALA A 122 -51.08 30.35 -6.08
CA ALA A 122 -52.09 30.27 -7.13
C ALA A 122 -53.51 30.08 -6.56
N ALA A 123 -53.64 29.31 -5.47
CA ALA A 123 -54.88 29.16 -4.71
C ALA A 123 -55.31 30.49 -4.06
N ASP A 124 -54.38 31.22 -3.44
CA ASP A 124 -54.66 32.53 -2.82
C ASP A 124 -55.02 33.62 -3.85
N ALA A 125 -54.55 33.50 -5.10
CA ALA A 125 -54.88 34.40 -6.20
C ALA A 125 -56.14 33.98 -6.99
N GLY A 126 -56.78 32.86 -6.65
CA GLY A 126 -58.00 32.38 -7.31
C GLY A 126 -57.83 31.91 -8.76
N LEU A 127 -56.60 31.57 -9.17
CA LEU A 127 -56.28 31.16 -10.55
C LEU A 127 -56.29 29.63 -10.66
N ALA A 128 -57.22 29.08 -11.46
CA ALA A 128 -57.19 27.68 -11.85
C ALA A 128 -56.11 27.47 -12.92
N LEU A 129 -54.99 26.87 -12.55
CA LEU A 129 -53.87 26.64 -13.46
C LEU A 129 -54.11 25.37 -14.29
N GLU A 130 -54.22 25.52 -15.62
CA GLU A 130 -54.10 24.39 -16.53
C GLU A 130 -52.62 23.93 -16.61
N PRO A 131 -52.36 22.60 -16.60
CA PRO A 131 -51.02 22.03 -16.43
C PRO A 131 -49.98 22.48 -17.47
N ASP A 132 -50.41 22.87 -18.68
CA ASP A 132 -49.49 23.27 -19.77
C ASP A 132 -48.94 24.71 -19.65
N SER A 133 -49.53 25.55 -18.79
CA SER A 133 -49.09 26.93 -18.56
C SER A 133 -47.97 27.10 -17.53
N LEU A 134 -47.60 26.01 -16.83
CA LEU A 134 -46.60 25.98 -15.76
C LEU A 134 -45.15 25.90 -16.25
N ALA A 135 -44.92 25.60 -17.54
CA ALA A 135 -43.57 25.40 -18.09
C ALA A 135 -42.63 26.62 -17.94
N PRO A 136 -43.06 27.89 -18.12
CA PRO A 136 -42.20 29.05 -17.91
C PRO A 136 -41.89 29.31 -16.42
N GLY A 137 -42.84 29.02 -15.53
CA GLY A 137 -42.68 29.14 -14.07
C GLY A 137 -41.72 28.09 -13.49
N MET A 138 -41.76 26.86 -14.01
CA MET A 138 -40.79 25.82 -13.69
C MET A 138 -39.37 26.18 -14.12
N LEU A 139 -39.21 26.86 -15.26
CA LEU A 139 -37.91 27.35 -15.74
C LEU A 139 -37.39 28.54 -14.90
N ALA A 140 -38.29 29.37 -14.37
CA ALA A 140 -37.94 30.50 -13.50
C ALA A 140 -37.56 30.06 -12.07
N LEU A 141 -38.12 28.97 -11.57
CA LEU A 141 -37.82 28.44 -10.23
C LEU A 141 -36.46 27.73 -10.13
N HIS A 142 -35.92 27.25 -11.24
CA HIS A 142 -34.53 26.82 -11.34
C HIS A 142 -33.53 27.99 -11.18
N ARG A 143 -33.99 29.25 -11.16
CA ARG A 143 -33.18 30.46 -10.92
C ARG A 143 -33.29 31.01 -9.50
N SER A 144 -33.79 30.24 -8.54
CA SER A 144 -33.64 30.62 -7.13
C SER A 144 -32.14 30.60 -6.79
N PRO A 145 -31.55 31.67 -6.23
CA PRO A 145 -30.13 31.66 -5.88
C PRO A 145 -29.87 30.48 -4.94
N PRO A 146 -28.82 29.68 -5.16
CA PRO A 146 -28.52 28.56 -4.27
C PRO A 146 -28.46 29.12 -2.85
N PRO A 147 -29.25 28.60 -1.88
CA PRO A 147 -29.27 29.17 -0.55
C PRO A 147 -27.84 29.15 -0.03
N SER A 148 -27.34 30.27 0.50
CA SER A 148 -25.91 30.44 0.82
C SER A 148 -25.38 29.21 1.56
N VAL A 149 -24.33 28.57 1.03
CA VAL A 149 -23.68 27.40 1.66
C VAL A 149 -23.28 27.73 3.12
N VAL A 150 -23.01 29.00 3.38
CA VAL A 150 -22.63 29.60 4.65
C VAL A 150 -23.88 30.02 5.46
N THR A 151 -24.73 29.07 5.85
CA THR A 151 -25.73 29.34 6.90
C THR A 151 -25.13 29.08 8.28
N LEU A 152 -25.62 29.77 9.31
CA LEU A 152 -25.20 29.53 10.71
C LEU A 152 -25.38 28.05 11.10
N VAL A 153 -26.47 27.42 10.67
CA VAL A 153 -26.74 26.00 10.93
C VAL A 153 -25.68 25.10 10.30
N ASN A 154 -25.29 25.36 9.05
CA ASN A 154 -24.23 24.61 8.39
C ASN A 154 -22.89 24.82 9.07
N LEU A 155 -22.55 26.06 9.47
CA LEU A 155 -21.32 26.35 10.20
C LEU A 155 -21.28 25.65 11.56
N LEU A 156 -22.39 25.60 12.29
CA LEU A 156 -22.50 24.85 13.55
C LEU A 156 -22.39 23.34 13.33
N ALA A 157 -22.99 22.80 12.26
CA ALA A 157 -22.87 21.40 11.89
C ALA A 157 -21.41 21.04 11.54
N VAL A 158 -20.72 21.89 10.77
CA VAL A 158 -19.29 21.73 10.47
C VAL A 158 -18.44 21.84 11.73
N ALA A 159 -18.74 22.78 12.63
CA ALA A 159 -18.02 22.93 13.88
C ALA A 159 -18.20 21.70 14.79
N GLY A 160 -19.43 21.21 14.95
CA GLY A 160 -19.73 20.02 15.77
C GLY A 160 -19.10 18.75 15.19
N LEU A 161 -19.31 18.50 13.90
CA LEU A 161 -18.84 17.29 13.22
C LEU A 161 -17.31 17.30 13.02
N GLY A 162 -16.72 18.47 12.75
CA GLY A 162 -15.28 18.67 12.70
C GLY A 162 -14.60 18.46 14.05
N SER A 163 -15.21 18.94 15.15
CA SER A 163 -14.70 18.70 16.51
C SER A 163 -14.79 17.23 16.91
N LEU A 164 -15.84 16.53 16.48
CA LEU A 164 -15.99 15.08 16.67
C LEU A 164 -14.89 14.31 15.92
N PHE A 165 -14.61 14.65 14.65
CA PHE A 165 -13.49 14.05 13.91
C PHE A 165 -12.13 14.36 14.52
N LEU A 166 -11.92 15.58 15.02
CA LEU A 166 -10.70 15.95 15.74
C LEU A 166 -10.50 15.07 16.98
N LEU A 167 -11.57 14.85 17.76
CA LEU A 167 -11.54 14.05 18.98
C LEU A 167 -11.17 12.59 18.67
N PHE A 168 -11.80 12.00 17.65
CA PHE A 168 -11.47 10.64 17.20
C PHE A 168 -10.04 10.48 16.69
N SER A 169 -9.52 11.50 16.00
CA SER A 169 -8.15 11.47 15.46
C SER A 169 -7.10 11.50 16.58
N ASN A 170 -7.35 12.28 17.63
CA ASN A 170 -6.34 12.60 18.65
C ASN A 170 -6.39 11.72 19.89
N HIS A 171 -7.56 11.16 20.24
CA HIS A 171 -7.71 10.42 21.49
C HIS A 171 -7.60 8.90 21.26
N PRO A 172 -6.53 8.22 21.75
CA PRO A 172 -6.27 6.82 21.43
C PRO A 172 -7.35 5.86 21.96
N VAL A 173 -7.95 6.17 23.11
CA VAL A 173 -9.02 5.35 23.71
C VAL A 173 -10.29 5.36 22.83
N LEU A 174 -10.73 6.54 22.37
CA LEU A 174 -11.89 6.68 21.49
C LEU A 174 -11.65 5.98 20.16
N ARG A 175 -10.43 6.08 19.60
CA ARG A 175 -10.07 5.33 18.38
C ARG A 175 -10.15 3.81 18.60
N ARG A 176 -9.70 3.32 19.76
CA ARG A 176 -9.79 1.89 20.09
C ARG A 176 -11.25 1.45 20.25
N ILE A 177 -12.08 2.21 20.94
CA ILE A 177 -13.52 1.93 21.09
C ILE A 177 -14.22 1.92 19.73
N MET A 178 -13.95 2.92 18.88
CA MET A 178 -14.52 2.99 17.54
C MET A 178 -14.09 1.80 16.70
N TRP A 179 -12.80 1.46 16.73
CA TRP A 179 -12.27 0.30 15.99
C TRP A 179 -12.84 -1.02 16.49
N SER A 180 -12.96 -1.23 17.81
CA SER A 180 -13.59 -2.43 18.36
C SER A 180 -15.07 -2.50 18.00
N THR A 181 -15.77 -1.37 17.98
CA THR A 181 -17.18 -1.31 17.54
C THR A 181 -17.32 -1.66 16.06
N LEU A 182 -16.48 -1.08 15.20
CA LEU A 182 -16.46 -1.38 13.76
C LEU A 182 -16.03 -2.82 13.48
N ALA A 183 -15.04 -3.34 14.22
CA ALA A 183 -14.61 -4.72 14.12
C ALA A 183 -15.72 -5.67 14.56
N GLY A 184 -16.39 -5.41 15.69
CA GLY A 184 -17.53 -6.20 16.14
C GLY A 184 -18.71 -6.16 15.18
N LEU A 185 -19.02 -5.00 14.58
CA LEU A 185 -19.99 -4.92 13.48
C LEU A 185 -19.55 -5.72 12.26
N GLY A 186 -18.27 -5.63 11.90
CA GLY A 186 -17.67 -6.37 10.80
C GLY A 186 -17.70 -7.89 11.02
N GLU A 187 -17.37 -8.36 12.21
CA GLU A 187 -17.50 -9.75 12.64
C GLU A 187 -18.96 -10.19 12.65
N GLY A 188 -19.88 -9.33 13.09
CA GLY A 188 -21.33 -9.60 13.02
C GLY A 188 -21.80 -9.77 11.58
N ILE A 189 -21.37 -8.90 10.66
CA ILE A 189 -21.67 -9.02 9.23
C ILE A 189 -21.00 -10.27 8.63
N TYR A 190 -19.74 -10.52 8.97
CA TYR A 190 -19.02 -11.71 8.51
C TYR A 190 -19.73 -12.98 8.96
N TRP A 191 -20.09 -13.06 10.24
CA TRP A 191 -20.85 -14.18 10.77
C TRP A 191 -22.21 -14.31 10.07
N LEU A 192 -22.94 -13.21 9.86
CA LEU A 192 -24.23 -13.20 9.15
C LEU A 192 -24.12 -13.70 7.70
N VAL A 193 -23.03 -13.35 7.00
CA VAL A 193 -22.87 -13.60 5.55
C VAL A 193 -22.10 -14.91 5.26
N HIS A 194 -21.18 -15.31 6.13
CA HIS A 194 -20.28 -16.45 5.91
C HIS A 194 -20.65 -17.67 6.79
N ASP A 195 -20.73 -17.47 8.11
CA ASP A 195 -20.89 -18.59 9.04
C ASP A 195 -22.35 -19.03 9.19
N LEU A 196 -23.26 -18.06 9.31
CA LEU A 196 -24.69 -18.28 9.46
C LEU A 196 -25.25 -19.13 8.30
N PRO A 197 -24.95 -18.87 7.01
CA PRO A 197 -25.43 -19.71 5.92
C PRO A 197 -24.84 -21.13 5.91
N GLY A 198 -23.69 -21.35 6.56
CA GLY A 198 -23.11 -22.69 6.73
C GLY A 198 -23.71 -23.47 7.90
N ILE A 199 -24.20 -22.77 8.93
CA ILE A 199 -24.77 -23.35 10.16
C ILE A 199 -26.27 -23.60 10.01
N LEU A 200 -27.03 -22.65 9.45
CA LEU A 200 -28.50 -22.70 9.32
C LEU A 200 -29.00 -23.99 8.64
N PRO A 201 -28.47 -24.41 7.47
CA PRO A 201 -28.92 -25.61 6.78
C PRO A 201 -28.62 -26.92 7.53
N ARG A 202 -27.79 -26.89 8.56
CA ARG A 202 -27.49 -28.07 9.40
C ARG A 202 -28.49 -28.22 10.54
N HIS A 203 -29.26 -27.17 10.86
CA HIS A 203 -30.22 -27.21 11.95
C HIS A 203 -31.58 -27.75 11.47
N PRO A 204 -32.13 -28.82 12.08
CA PRO A 204 -33.35 -29.48 11.60
C PRO A 204 -34.57 -28.54 11.62
N LEU A 205 -34.73 -27.70 12.65
CA LEU A 205 -35.84 -26.75 12.70
C LEU A 205 -35.80 -25.71 11.57
N PHE A 206 -34.61 -25.26 11.16
CA PHE A 206 -34.49 -24.31 10.06
C PHE A 206 -34.86 -24.97 8.73
N LEU A 207 -34.44 -26.22 8.53
CA LEU A 207 -34.77 -26.99 7.32
C LEU A 207 -36.28 -27.14 7.15
N TYR A 208 -37.00 -27.54 8.20
CA TYR A 208 -38.45 -27.79 8.12
C TYR A 208 -39.30 -26.52 8.21
N ALA A 209 -38.96 -25.56 9.08
CA ALA A 209 -39.80 -24.38 9.33
C ALA A 209 -39.55 -23.23 8.35
N VAL A 210 -38.34 -23.11 7.78
CA VAL A 210 -37.96 -21.95 6.96
C VAL A 210 -37.49 -22.38 5.57
N HIS A 211 -36.51 -23.27 5.47
CA HIS A 211 -35.91 -23.62 4.18
C HIS A 211 -36.92 -24.30 3.24
N TRP A 212 -37.63 -25.34 3.69
CA TRP A 212 -38.63 -26.03 2.85
C TRP A 212 -39.76 -25.11 2.37
N PRO A 213 -40.43 -24.33 3.24
CA PRO A 213 -41.43 -23.36 2.82
C PRO A 213 -40.87 -22.30 1.86
N LEU A 214 -39.65 -21.80 2.10
CA LEU A 214 -39.00 -20.83 1.23
C LEU A 214 -38.64 -21.44 -0.14
N VAL A 215 -38.17 -22.68 -0.17
CA VAL A 215 -37.85 -23.41 -1.41
C VAL A 215 -39.11 -23.66 -2.22
N ILE A 216 -40.22 -24.07 -1.58
CA ILE A 216 -41.53 -24.25 -2.20
C ILE A 216 -42.06 -22.91 -2.72
N PHE A 217 -41.95 -21.84 -1.93
CA PHE A 217 -42.33 -20.50 -2.35
C PHE A 217 -41.48 -19.99 -3.53
N TRP A 218 -40.16 -20.16 -3.46
CA TRP A 218 -39.24 -19.71 -4.50
C TRP A 218 -39.45 -20.44 -5.82
N HIS A 219 -39.48 -21.77 -5.80
CA HIS A 219 -39.63 -22.59 -7.01
C HIS A 219 -41.08 -22.66 -7.51
N GLY A 220 -42.05 -22.63 -6.59
CA GLY A 220 -43.47 -22.71 -6.92
C GLY A 220 -44.07 -21.37 -7.33
N ILE A 221 -43.68 -20.26 -6.67
CA ILE A 221 -44.36 -18.97 -6.84
C ILE A 221 -43.39 -17.91 -7.39
N ALA A 222 -42.33 -17.56 -6.66
CA ALA A 222 -41.53 -16.38 -6.97
C ALA A 222 -40.78 -16.47 -8.30
N LYS A 223 -40.09 -17.58 -8.58
CA LYS A 223 -39.30 -17.78 -9.80
C LYS A 223 -40.18 -17.84 -11.06
N PRO A 224 -41.29 -18.59 -11.09
CA PRO A 224 -42.22 -18.53 -12.22
C PRO A 224 -42.84 -17.14 -12.43
N LEU A 225 -43.20 -16.47 -11.34
CA LEU A 225 -43.82 -15.15 -11.41
C LEU A 225 -42.83 -14.08 -11.91
N GLY A 226 -41.55 -14.18 -11.54
CA GLY A 226 -40.49 -13.34 -12.11
C GLY A 226 -40.35 -13.51 -13.63
N VAL A 227 -40.43 -14.75 -14.13
CA VAL A 227 -40.42 -15.01 -15.58
C VAL A 227 -41.69 -14.46 -16.25
N VAL A 228 -42.86 -14.59 -15.63
CA VAL A 228 -44.11 -13.98 -16.14
C VAL A 228 -43.99 -12.45 -16.18
N ILE A 229 -43.37 -11.81 -15.18
CA ILE A 229 -43.11 -10.36 -15.19
C ILE A 229 -42.19 -9.98 -16.36
N ILE A 230 -41.16 -10.77 -16.64
CA ILE A 230 -40.27 -10.53 -17.78
C ILE A 230 -41.03 -10.69 -19.11
N ILE A 231 -41.86 -11.73 -19.24
CA ILE A 231 -42.70 -11.93 -20.44
C ILE A 231 -43.69 -10.78 -20.60
N PHE A 232 -44.32 -10.34 -19.51
CA PHE A 232 -45.17 -9.15 -19.48
C PHE A 232 -44.43 -7.91 -19.99
N TRP A 233 -43.20 -7.67 -19.52
CA TRP A 233 -42.39 -6.53 -19.94
C TRP A 233 -41.97 -6.61 -21.42
N LEU A 234 -41.66 -7.80 -21.93
CA LEU A 234 -41.25 -8.03 -23.32
C LEU A 234 -42.42 -7.96 -24.32
N VAL A 235 -43.57 -8.50 -23.95
CA VAL A 235 -44.76 -8.59 -24.81
C VAL A 235 -45.61 -7.31 -24.71
N GLY A 236 -45.53 -6.60 -23.58
CA GLY A 236 -46.27 -5.37 -23.31
C GLY A 236 -47.79 -5.58 -23.44
N ASN A 237 -48.49 -4.55 -23.93
CA ASN A 237 -49.94 -4.56 -24.13
C ASN A 237 -50.40 -5.33 -25.38
N ARG A 238 -49.55 -6.14 -26.02
CA ARG A 238 -49.96 -6.97 -27.18
C ARG A 238 -50.87 -8.13 -26.79
N VAL A 239 -50.93 -8.44 -25.50
CA VAL A 239 -51.79 -9.46 -24.90
C VAL A 239 -52.63 -8.77 -23.83
N ASP A 240 -53.92 -9.09 -23.76
CA ASP A 240 -54.80 -8.62 -22.69
C ASP A 240 -54.48 -9.38 -21.40
N TRP A 241 -53.59 -8.80 -20.59
CA TRP A 241 -53.16 -9.34 -19.31
C TRP A 241 -54.26 -9.21 -18.25
N ASN A 242 -55.23 -10.14 -18.30
CA ASN A 242 -56.24 -10.29 -17.25
C ASN A 242 -55.83 -11.36 -16.22
N GLY A 243 -56.50 -11.39 -15.07
CA GLY A 243 -56.21 -12.34 -13.98
C GLY A 243 -56.08 -13.81 -14.44
N PRO A 244 -57.02 -14.34 -15.25
CA PRO A 244 -56.93 -15.69 -15.79
C PRO A 244 -55.71 -15.93 -16.69
N VAL A 245 -55.33 -14.97 -17.55
CA VAL A 245 -54.15 -15.08 -18.43
C VAL A 245 -52.87 -15.05 -17.61
N ILE A 246 -52.76 -14.18 -16.59
CA ILE A 246 -51.60 -14.13 -15.69
C ILE A 246 -51.46 -15.44 -14.93
N PHE A 247 -52.56 -15.98 -14.39
CA PHE A 247 -52.57 -17.26 -13.68
C PHE A 247 -52.18 -18.42 -14.60
N SER A 248 -52.72 -18.45 -15.82
CA SER A 248 -52.40 -19.49 -16.81
C SER A 248 -50.94 -19.42 -17.25
N ALA A 249 -50.42 -18.21 -17.50
CA ALA A 249 -49.01 -17.99 -17.82
C ALA A 249 -48.10 -18.43 -16.67
N TRP A 250 -48.44 -18.06 -15.43
CA TRP A 250 -47.72 -18.51 -14.24
C TRP A 250 -47.72 -20.03 -14.10
N LEU A 251 -48.86 -20.68 -14.29
CA LEU A 251 -48.98 -22.14 -14.20
C LEU A 251 -48.14 -22.85 -15.27
N VAL A 252 -48.20 -22.39 -16.53
CA VAL A 252 -47.41 -22.94 -17.63
C VAL A 252 -45.91 -22.76 -17.37
N VAL A 253 -45.49 -21.58 -16.93
CA VAL A 253 -44.10 -21.29 -16.59
C VAL A 253 -43.63 -22.10 -15.38
N ALA A 254 -44.48 -22.28 -14.36
CA ALA A 254 -44.17 -23.11 -13.19
C ALA A 254 -43.97 -24.58 -13.57
N LEU A 255 -44.83 -25.13 -14.44
CA LEU A 255 -44.68 -26.49 -14.97
C LEU A 255 -43.43 -26.62 -15.86
N ALA A 256 -43.14 -25.62 -16.68
CA ALA A 256 -41.96 -25.61 -17.53
C ALA A 256 -40.66 -25.55 -16.70
N LEU A 257 -40.59 -24.71 -15.67
CA LEU A 257 -39.42 -24.57 -14.80
C LEU A 257 -39.22 -25.77 -13.86
N THR A 258 -40.28 -26.51 -13.53
CA THR A 258 -40.18 -27.76 -12.74
C THR A 258 -39.87 -28.99 -13.59
N SER A 259 -39.88 -28.84 -14.92
CA SER A 259 -39.54 -29.91 -15.86
C SER A 259 -38.10 -30.44 -15.66
N ARG A 260 -37.86 -31.68 -16.09
CA ARG A 260 -36.53 -32.30 -16.04
C ARG A 260 -35.49 -31.51 -16.86
N GLN A 261 -35.90 -30.97 -18.01
CA GLN A 261 -35.00 -30.22 -18.88
C GLN A 261 -34.58 -28.88 -18.27
N ALA A 262 -35.50 -28.17 -17.61
CA ALA A 262 -35.19 -26.92 -16.92
C ALA A 262 -34.20 -27.12 -15.77
N ARG A 263 -34.33 -28.22 -15.00
CA ARG A 263 -33.38 -28.56 -13.94
C ARG A 263 -31.97 -28.86 -14.47
N ILE A 264 -31.85 -29.58 -15.58
CA ILE A 264 -30.56 -29.83 -16.23
C ILE A 264 -29.91 -28.52 -16.71
N ALA A 265 -30.70 -27.63 -17.31
CA ALA A 265 -30.22 -26.33 -17.75
C ALA A 265 -29.76 -25.45 -16.57
N GLU A 266 -30.48 -25.51 -15.44
CA GLU A 266 -30.12 -24.81 -14.20
C GLU A 266 -28.83 -25.36 -13.59
N GLU A 267 -28.67 -26.68 -13.50
CA GLU A 267 -27.43 -27.32 -13.03
C GLU A 267 -26.24 -26.96 -13.91
N TRP A 268 -26.41 -26.95 -15.23
CA TRP A 268 -25.38 -26.51 -16.17
C TRP A 268 -25.02 -25.03 -15.95
N LEU A 269 -26.01 -24.15 -15.81
CA LEU A 269 -25.79 -22.71 -15.62
C LEU A 269 -25.10 -22.43 -14.27
N LEU A 270 -25.50 -23.11 -13.19
CA LEU A 270 -24.82 -23.07 -11.91
C LEU A 270 -23.38 -23.60 -12.00
N GLY A 271 -23.15 -24.64 -12.80
CA GLY A 271 -21.82 -25.15 -13.12
C GLY A 271 -20.94 -24.08 -13.79
N VAL A 272 -21.46 -23.42 -14.82
CA VAL A 272 -20.77 -22.31 -15.53
C VAL A 272 -20.49 -21.14 -14.58
N VAL A 273 -21.46 -20.73 -13.76
CA VAL A 273 -21.28 -19.66 -12.77
C VAL A 273 -20.22 -20.05 -11.75
N ARG A 274 -20.22 -21.29 -11.25
CA ARG A 274 -19.20 -21.78 -10.32
C ARG A 274 -17.81 -21.78 -10.95
N GLU A 275 -17.68 -22.24 -12.19
CA GLU A 275 -16.42 -22.20 -12.93
C GLU A 275 -15.95 -20.77 -13.17
N ALA A 276 -16.85 -19.86 -13.54
CA ALA A 276 -16.54 -18.44 -13.69
C ALA A 276 -16.08 -17.81 -12.37
N LEU A 277 -16.72 -18.12 -11.25
CA LEU A 277 -16.32 -17.64 -9.91
C LEU A 277 -14.99 -18.23 -9.46
N LEU A 278 -14.75 -19.52 -9.72
CA LEU A 278 -13.46 -20.17 -9.46
C LEU A 278 -12.35 -19.58 -10.34
N ALA A 279 -12.65 -19.30 -11.61
CA ALA A 279 -11.73 -18.60 -12.51
C ALA A 279 -11.41 -17.19 -11.99
N LEU A 280 -12.42 -16.45 -11.53
CA LEU A 280 -12.26 -15.13 -10.90
C LEU A 280 -11.36 -15.22 -9.66
N ARG A 281 -11.57 -16.25 -8.81
CA ARG A 281 -10.75 -16.56 -7.63
C ARG A 281 -9.33 -17.01 -8.00
N SER A 282 -9.13 -17.66 -9.15
CA SER A 282 -7.82 -18.16 -9.62
C SER A 282 -6.89 -17.07 -10.19
N GLY A 283 -7.21 -15.79 -9.95
CA GLY A 283 -6.37 -14.67 -10.33
C GLY A 283 -6.62 -14.13 -11.74
N VAL A 284 -7.75 -14.44 -12.39
CA VAL A 284 -8.15 -13.79 -13.66
C VAL A 284 -8.31 -12.28 -13.47
N LEU A 285 -8.86 -11.84 -12.34
CA LEU A 285 -8.94 -10.42 -12.00
C LEU A 285 -7.54 -9.78 -11.93
N MET A 286 -6.59 -10.46 -11.29
CA MET A 286 -5.22 -9.95 -11.18
C MET A 286 -4.52 -9.90 -12.54
N ARG A 287 -4.77 -10.87 -13.43
CA ARG A 287 -4.31 -10.81 -14.82
C ARG A 287 -4.94 -9.66 -15.59
N ALA A 288 -6.24 -9.43 -15.44
CA ALA A 288 -6.94 -8.32 -16.08
C ALA A 288 -6.38 -6.97 -15.60
N LEU A 289 -6.15 -6.81 -14.29
CA LEU A 289 -5.50 -5.64 -13.72
C LEU A 289 -4.06 -5.49 -14.24
N GLY A 290 -3.31 -6.59 -14.36
CA GLY A 290 -1.98 -6.59 -14.96
C GLY A 290 -1.98 -6.12 -16.42
N VAL A 291 -2.92 -6.61 -17.23
CA VAL A 291 -3.11 -6.17 -18.63
C VAL A 291 -3.48 -4.70 -18.68
N LEU A 292 -4.40 -4.25 -17.83
CA LEU A 292 -4.80 -2.85 -17.75
C LEU A 292 -3.61 -1.95 -17.36
N ASN A 293 -2.78 -2.40 -16.43
CA ASN A 293 -1.56 -1.69 -16.02
C ASN A 293 -0.53 -1.62 -17.16
N GLU A 294 -0.35 -2.69 -17.93
CA GLU A 294 0.52 -2.69 -19.11
C GLU A 294 0.01 -1.78 -20.23
N LEU A 295 -1.30 -1.82 -20.51
CA LEU A 295 -1.95 -0.91 -21.45
C LEU A 295 -1.75 0.55 -21.02
N PHE A 296 -1.92 0.83 -19.73
CA PHE A 296 -1.63 2.15 -19.16
C PHE A 296 -0.16 2.54 -19.37
N ARG A 297 0.79 1.69 -18.96
CA ARG A 297 2.23 1.95 -19.14
C ARG A 297 2.58 2.17 -20.61
N MET A 298 1.90 1.48 -21.53
CA MET A 298 2.04 1.68 -22.96
C MET A 298 1.51 3.05 -23.41
N ALA A 299 0.34 3.47 -22.93
CA ALA A 299 -0.25 4.77 -23.24
C ALA A 299 0.64 5.93 -22.73
N THR A 300 1.12 5.86 -21.49
CA THR A 300 2.02 6.87 -20.91
C THR A 300 3.34 6.94 -21.68
N ARG A 301 3.98 5.79 -21.94
CA ARG A 301 5.20 5.72 -22.76
C ARG A 301 4.97 6.21 -24.19
N TRP A 302 3.79 5.99 -24.77
CA TRP A 302 3.44 6.52 -26.08
C TRP A 302 3.33 8.04 -26.04
N PHE A 303 2.60 8.60 -25.06
CA PHE A 303 2.43 10.04 -24.90
C PHE A 303 3.78 10.76 -24.67
N ASP A 304 4.61 10.24 -23.78
CA ASP A 304 5.96 10.77 -23.53
C ASP A 304 6.82 10.75 -24.79
N ARG A 305 6.72 9.68 -25.59
CA ARG A 305 7.42 9.58 -26.87
C ARG A 305 6.91 10.58 -27.90
N GLN A 306 5.60 10.88 -27.94
CA GLN A 306 5.06 11.90 -28.85
C GLN A 306 5.57 13.29 -28.48
N LEU A 307 5.50 13.65 -27.19
CA LEU A 307 6.02 14.93 -26.72
C LEU A 307 7.52 15.07 -26.99
N ALA A 308 8.31 14.05 -26.64
CA ALA A 308 9.74 14.02 -26.89
C ALA A 308 10.06 14.03 -28.40
N GLY A 309 9.23 13.41 -29.22
CA GLY A 309 9.35 13.43 -30.68
C GLY A 309 9.23 14.84 -31.24
N VAL A 310 8.22 15.60 -30.81
CA VAL A 310 8.07 17.00 -31.20
C VAL A 310 9.23 17.84 -30.69
N GLU A 311 9.64 17.66 -29.42
CA GLU A 311 10.79 18.37 -28.85
C GLU A 311 12.09 18.10 -29.63
N ASN A 312 12.32 16.86 -30.05
CA ASN A 312 13.48 16.47 -30.85
C ASN A 312 13.45 17.01 -32.29
N LEU A 313 12.25 17.18 -32.88
CA LEU A 313 12.08 17.83 -34.18
C LEU A 313 12.37 19.33 -34.13
N LEU A 314 12.02 19.96 -33.00
CA LEU A 314 12.20 21.38 -32.74
C LEU A 314 13.60 21.74 -32.21
N ARG A 315 14.36 20.76 -31.70
CA ARG A 315 15.71 20.96 -31.18
C ARG A 315 16.65 21.49 -32.28
N VAL A 316 17.33 22.60 -31.98
CA VAL A 316 18.32 23.21 -32.88
C VAL A 316 19.52 22.27 -33.03
N ARG A 317 19.93 22.02 -34.27
CA ARG A 317 21.06 21.15 -34.62
C ARG A 317 22.23 22.00 -35.13
N GLN A 318 23.44 21.53 -34.89
CA GLN A 318 24.67 22.25 -35.27
C GLN A 318 24.84 22.44 -36.79
N LYS A 319 24.10 21.69 -37.63
CA LYS A 319 24.13 21.77 -39.09
C LYS A 319 22.94 22.55 -39.70
N ASP A 320 22.15 23.25 -38.89
CA ASP A 320 20.95 23.94 -39.38
C ASP A 320 21.30 25.25 -40.11
N ASN A 321 20.67 25.50 -41.26
CA ASN A 321 20.77 26.78 -41.98
C ASN A 321 20.05 27.89 -41.20
N ALA A 322 20.43 29.16 -41.39
CA ALA A 322 19.89 30.30 -40.62
C ALA A 322 18.34 30.38 -40.57
N GLY A 323 17.66 30.09 -41.68
CA GLY A 323 16.19 30.03 -41.72
C GLY A 323 15.59 28.85 -40.94
N GLN A 324 16.26 27.68 -40.94
CA GLN A 324 15.85 26.52 -40.15
C GLN A 324 16.06 26.77 -38.66
N LEU A 325 17.15 27.45 -38.31
CA LEU A 325 17.44 27.86 -36.94
C LEU A 325 16.39 28.84 -36.41
N GLY A 326 16.06 29.88 -37.18
CA GLY A 326 14.99 30.82 -36.83
C GLY A 326 13.62 30.16 -36.73
N GLY A 327 13.26 29.31 -37.70
CA GLY A 327 12.00 28.58 -37.70
C GLY A 327 11.87 27.61 -36.53
N ARG A 328 12.90 26.81 -36.23
CA ARG A 328 12.92 25.91 -35.07
C ARG A 328 12.90 26.65 -33.75
N ALA A 329 13.60 27.78 -33.63
CA ALA A 329 13.55 28.61 -32.43
C ALA A 329 12.15 29.18 -32.18
N LEU A 330 11.49 29.71 -33.21
CA LEU A 330 10.13 30.24 -33.11
C LEU A 330 9.12 29.14 -32.76
N LEU A 331 9.17 28.00 -33.46
CA LEU A 331 8.29 26.86 -33.17
C LEU A 331 8.56 26.26 -31.79
N SER A 332 9.82 26.24 -31.33
CA SER A 332 10.17 25.84 -29.95
C SER A 332 9.56 26.79 -28.92
N LEU A 333 9.57 28.10 -29.19
CA LEU A 333 8.95 29.11 -28.31
C LEU A 333 7.44 28.93 -28.21
N LEU A 334 6.76 28.63 -29.33
CA LEU A 334 5.32 28.35 -29.36
C LEU A 334 4.97 26.98 -28.76
N TRP A 335 5.83 25.98 -28.96
CA TRP A 335 5.64 24.64 -28.43
C TRP A 335 5.83 24.58 -26.92
N PHE A 336 6.74 25.38 -26.35
CA PHE A 336 7.00 25.38 -24.91
C PHE A 336 5.72 25.46 -24.04
N PRO A 337 4.81 26.45 -24.22
CA PRO A 337 3.56 26.50 -23.46
C PRO A 337 2.59 25.35 -23.82
N LEU A 338 2.52 24.94 -25.09
CA LEU A 338 1.63 23.87 -25.54
C LEU A 338 2.02 22.50 -24.98
N GLY A 339 3.31 22.15 -25.05
CA GLY A 339 3.86 20.93 -24.47
C GLY A 339 3.72 20.93 -22.95
N TRP A 340 3.80 22.09 -22.30
CA TRP A 340 3.52 22.22 -20.87
C TRP A 340 2.05 21.95 -20.55
N VAL A 341 1.11 22.57 -21.27
CA VAL A 341 -0.34 22.35 -21.09
C VAL A 341 -0.69 20.90 -21.40
N GLY A 342 -0.13 20.31 -22.46
CA GLY A 342 -0.32 18.92 -22.82
C GLY A 342 0.10 17.97 -21.70
N ARG A 343 1.27 18.18 -21.09
CA ARG A 343 1.72 17.40 -19.93
C ARG A 343 0.80 17.59 -18.73
N PHE A 344 0.39 18.82 -18.44
CA PHE A 344 -0.52 19.12 -17.33
C PHE A 344 -1.86 18.38 -17.50
N VAL A 345 -2.50 18.52 -18.66
CA VAL A 345 -3.78 17.86 -18.95
C VAL A 345 -3.63 16.35 -18.89
N PHE A 346 -2.58 15.79 -19.48
CA PHE A 346 -2.37 14.35 -19.45
C PHE A 346 -2.14 13.83 -18.03
N VAL A 347 -1.14 14.34 -17.31
CA VAL A 347 -0.73 13.83 -15.98
C VAL A 347 -1.76 14.11 -14.89
N VAL A 348 -2.39 15.28 -14.91
CA VAL A 348 -3.30 15.72 -13.83
C VAL A 348 -4.75 15.32 -14.09
N LEU A 349 -5.20 15.37 -15.35
CA LEU A 349 -6.63 15.21 -15.68
C LEU A 349 -6.97 13.90 -16.38
N VAL A 350 -6.07 13.33 -17.18
CA VAL A 350 -6.36 12.12 -17.98
C VAL A 350 -5.79 10.86 -17.31
N GLU A 351 -4.52 10.87 -16.92
CA GLU A 351 -3.80 9.76 -16.32
C GLU A 351 -4.53 9.15 -15.11
N PRO A 352 -5.06 9.95 -14.15
CA PRO A 352 -5.70 9.38 -12.96
C PRO A 352 -6.98 8.58 -13.28
N MET A 353 -7.69 8.96 -14.34
CA MET A 353 -8.91 8.27 -14.78
C MET A 353 -8.61 6.95 -15.48
N LEU A 354 -7.44 6.82 -16.11
CA LEU A 354 -7.03 5.60 -16.81
C LEU A 354 -6.25 4.65 -15.90
N HIS A 355 -5.63 5.16 -14.84
CA HIS A 355 -4.79 4.37 -13.96
C HIS A 355 -5.61 3.51 -12.98
N PRO A 356 -5.46 2.17 -12.98
CA PRO A 356 -6.34 1.27 -12.22
C PRO A 356 -6.31 1.52 -10.70
N LEU A 357 -5.17 1.95 -10.15
CA LEU A 357 -5.08 2.25 -8.71
C LEU A 357 -5.59 3.65 -8.35
N LYS A 358 -5.63 4.60 -9.30
CA LYS A 358 -6.07 5.98 -9.03
C LYS A 358 -7.57 6.15 -9.32
N LEU A 359 -8.10 5.39 -10.28
CA LEU A 359 -9.48 5.42 -10.75
C LEU A 359 -10.52 5.27 -9.61
N PRO A 360 -10.38 4.36 -8.62
CA PRO A 360 -11.37 4.26 -7.54
C PRO A 360 -11.49 5.55 -6.71
N VAL A 361 -10.37 6.24 -6.47
CA VAL A 361 -10.35 7.53 -5.77
C VAL A 361 -11.00 8.61 -6.63
N CYS A 362 -10.76 8.60 -7.95
CA CYS A 362 -11.40 9.54 -8.88
C CYS A 362 -12.92 9.34 -8.91
N PHE A 363 -13.42 8.10 -8.88
CA PHE A 363 -14.86 7.82 -8.78
C PHE A 363 -15.47 8.26 -7.45
N LEU A 364 -14.76 8.05 -6.34
CA LEU A 364 -15.20 8.57 -5.05
C LEU A 364 -15.28 10.10 -5.08
N ALA A 365 -14.26 10.76 -5.62
CA ALA A 365 -14.25 12.20 -5.80
C ALA A 365 -15.39 12.67 -6.70
N ALA A 366 -15.67 11.98 -7.82
CA ALA A 366 -16.75 12.31 -8.74
C ALA A 366 -18.12 12.27 -8.07
N LYS A 367 -18.37 11.30 -7.20
CA LYS A 367 -19.63 11.20 -6.42
C LYS A 367 -19.85 12.39 -5.50
N VAL A 368 -18.79 13.08 -5.09
CA VAL A 368 -18.88 14.25 -4.21
C VAL A 368 -18.84 15.56 -5.00
N ILE A 369 -17.99 15.63 -6.02
CA ILE A 369 -17.73 16.83 -6.81
C ILE A 369 -18.87 17.11 -7.79
N TYR A 370 -19.42 16.09 -8.46
CA TYR A 370 -20.47 16.32 -9.44
C TYR A 370 -21.72 16.94 -8.81
N PRO A 371 -22.28 16.43 -7.69
CA PRO A 371 -23.43 17.08 -7.07
C PRO A 371 -23.14 18.54 -6.68
N ALA A 372 -21.93 18.83 -6.21
CA ALA A 372 -21.57 20.18 -5.75
C ALA A 372 -21.28 21.17 -6.88
N ILE A 373 -20.62 20.74 -7.97
CA ILE A 373 -20.10 21.63 -9.01
C ILE A 373 -21.01 21.67 -10.24
N TYR A 374 -21.78 20.61 -10.51
CA TYR A 374 -22.69 20.59 -11.64
C TYR A 374 -23.67 21.77 -11.64
N PRO A 375 -24.38 22.10 -10.52
CA PRO A 375 -25.27 23.27 -10.48
C PRO A 375 -24.51 24.59 -10.69
N LEU A 376 -23.34 24.74 -10.06
CA LEU A 376 -22.49 25.92 -10.25
C LEU A 376 -22.08 26.10 -11.73
N SER A 377 -21.84 25.00 -12.43
CA SER A 377 -21.48 25.03 -13.84
C SER A 377 -22.66 25.39 -14.74
N SER A 378 -23.83 24.78 -14.54
CA SER A 378 -25.02 25.00 -15.38
C SER A 378 -25.66 26.36 -15.14
N ASP A 379 -25.69 26.81 -13.89
CA ASP A 379 -26.52 27.95 -13.48
C ASP A 379 -25.72 29.25 -13.43
N VAL A 380 -24.39 29.17 -13.28
CA VAL A 380 -23.51 30.34 -13.17
C VAL A 380 -22.49 30.39 -14.30
N ALA A 381 -21.65 29.37 -14.45
CA ALA A 381 -20.51 29.44 -15.36
C ALA A 381 -20.92 29.43 -16.85
N VAL A 382 -21.84 28.54 -17.25
CA VAL A 382 -22.33 28.48 -18.64
C VAL A 382 -23.02 29.78 -19.05
N PRO A 383 -23.98 30.34 -18.29
CA PRO A 383 -24.58 31.63 -18.61
C PRO A 383 -23.57 32.78 -18.65
N ALA A 384 -22.58 32.80 -17.75
CA ALA A 384 -21.54 33.84 -17.75
C ALA A 384 -20.63 33.78 -18.98
N LEU A 385 -20.33 32.58 -19.49
CA LEU A 385 -19.47 32.37 -20.66
C LEU A 385 -20.23 32.44 -22.00
N THR A 386 -21.54 32.23 -21.98
CA THR A 386 -22.40 32.22 -23.18
C THR A 386 -22.29 33.50 -24.02
N PRO A 387 -22.24 34.73 -23.45
CA PRO A 387 -22.04 35.95 -24.23
C PRO A 387 -20.72 36.01 -25.00
N MET A 388 -19.67 35.32 -24.51
CA MET A 388 -18.33 35.36 -25.11
C MET A 388 -18.09 34.20 -26.09
N LEU A 389 -18.60 33.00 -25.79
CA LEU A 389 -18.26 31.76 -26.50
C LEU A 389 -19.43 31.13 -27.27
N GLY A 390 -20.65 31.61 -27.02
CA GLY A 390 -21.89 30.95 -27.47
C GLY A 390 -22.30 29.78 -26.56
N ALA A 391 -23.60 29.50 -26.50
CA ALA A 391 -24.18 28.56 -25.52
C ALA A 391 -23.65 27.13 -25.68
N VAL A 392 -23.46 26.66 -26.92
CA VAL A 392 -22.96 25.31 -27.20
C VAL A 392 -21.50 25.17 -26.76
N THR A 393 -20.64 26.10 -27.17
CA THR A 393 -19.21 26.08 -26.81
C THR A 393 -19.03 26.20 -25.31
N ALA A 394 -19.74 27.14 -24.65
CA ALA A 394 -19.70 27.31 -23.20
C ALA A 394 -20.14 26.03 -22.48
N SER A 395 -21.25 25.43 -22.90
CA SER A 395 -21.76 24.17 -22.34
C SER A 395 -20.77 23.03 -22.50
N VAL A 396 -20.23 22.83 -23.70
CA VAL A 396 -19.27 21.75 -23.98
C VAL A 396 -17.97 21.95 -23.19
N SER A 397 -17.43 23.17 -23.18
CA SER A 397 -16.21 23.48 -22.41
C SER A 397 -16.41 23.25 -20.92
N MET A 398 -17.54 23.70 -20.35
CA MET A 398 -17.84 23.46 -18.94
C MET A 398 -18.10 21.99 -18.65
N ALA A 399 -18.81 21.27 -19.52
CA ALA A 399 -19.03 19.84 -19.37
C ALA A 399 -17.71 19.06 -19.33
N VAL A 400 -16.77 19.35 -20.24
CA VAL A 400 -15.44 18.73 -20.25
C VAL A 400 -14.66 19.07 -18.98
N LEU A 401 -14.68 20.34 -18.55
CA LEU A 401 -13.98 20.77 -17.33
C LEU A 401 -14.53 20.08 -16.08
N VAL A 402 -15.86 20.06 -15.91
CA VAL A 402 -16.54 19.40 -14.79
C VAL A 402 -16.25 17.91 -14.81
N PHE A 403 -16.34 17.26 -15.97
CA PHE A 403 -16.06 15.83 -16.13
C PHE A 403 -14.62 15.45 -15.75
N LEU A 404 -13.63 16.29 -16.07
CA LEU A 404 -12.22 16.01 -15.78
C LEU A 404 -11.79 16.42 -14.37
N LEU A 405 -12.54 17.28 -13.67
CA LEU A 405 -12.14 17.83 -12.38
C LEU A 405 -11.92 16.77 -11.28
N PRO A 406 -12.73 15.70 -11.14
CA PRO A 406 -12.48 14.65 -10.16
C PRO A 406 -11.13 13.96 -10.31
N ASN A 407 -10.58 13.95 -11.53
CA ASN A 407 -9.28 13.33 -11.81
C ASN A 407 -8.14 14.14 -11.19
N ALA A 408 -8.27 15.47 -11.11
CA ALA A 408 -7.32 16.32 -10.40
C ALA A 408 -7.25 15.95 -8.91
N PHE A 409 -8.38 15.60 -8.28
CA PHE A 409 -8.38 15.09 -6.91
C PHE A 409 -7.69 13.74 -6.78
N GLY A 410 -7.90 12.84 -7.74
CA GLY A 410 -7.14 11.61 -7.85
C GLY A 410 -5.63 11.88 -7.89
N PHE A 411 -5.18 12.78 -8.76
CA PHE A 411 -3.79 13.22 -8.82
C PHE A 411 -3.30 13.77 -7.46
N PHE A 412 -3.98 14.78 -6.90
CA PHE A 412 -3.56 15.41 -5.66
C PHE A 412 -3.54 14.46 -4.47
N PHE A 413 -4.49 13.52 -4.37
CA PHE A 413 -4.51 12.54 -3.28
C PHE A 413 -3.21 11.71 -3.24
N TRP A 414 -2.77 11.21 -4.40
CA TRP A 414 -1.56 10.41 -4.49
C TRP A 414 -0.29 11.26 -4.33
N GLU A 415 -0.25 12.44 -4.94
CA GLU A 415 0.88 13.38 -4.79
C GLU A 415 1.05 13.84 -3.35
N PHE A 416 -0.04 14.16 -2.63
CA PHE A 416 0.03 14.52 -1.21
C PHE A 416 0.47 13.35 -0.34
N ARG A 417 0.02 12.13 -0.65
CA ARG A 417 0.46 10.93 0.07
C ARG A 417 1.96 10.71 -0.09
N GLU A 418 2.48 10.87 -1.30
CA GLU A 418 3.90 10.72 -1.60
C GLU A 418 4.73 11.85 -0.99
N ASN A 419 4.30 13.11 -1.14
CA ASN A 419 4.99 14.27 -0.58
C ASN A 419 5.01 14.23 0.95
N ARG A 420 3.95 13.72 1.59
CA ARG A 420 3.93 13.46 3.04
C ARG A 420 5.06 12.49 3.43
N GLY A 421 5.24 11.43 2.66
CA GLY A 421 6.23 10.38 2.90
C GLY A 421 7.69 10.84 2.82
N LEU A 422 7.96 12.06 2.38
CA LEU A 422 9.31 12.60 2.24
C LEU A 422 9.97 13.02 3.56
N TYR A 423 9.19 13.54 4.50
CA TYR A 423 9.72 14.22 5.70
C TYR A 423 9.89 13.27 6.89
N ALA A 424 10.97 13.45 7.66
CA ALA A 424 11.34 12.60 8.78
C ALA A 424 10.24 12.51 9.85
N ALA A 425 9.57 13.61 10.18
CA ALA A 425 8.49 13.58 11.19
C ALA A 425 7.23 12.81 10.75
N ASN A 426 7.07 12.56 9.45
CA ASN A 426 5.97 11.75 8.92
C ASN A 426 6.33 10.27 8.80
N ARG A 427 7.56 9.88 9.16
CA ARG A 427 8.01 8.49 9.15
C ARG A 427 7.14 7.67 10.13
N PRO A 428 6.75 6.43 9.77
CA PRO A 428 6.09 5.54 10.73
C PRO A 428 7.02 5.32 11.94
N ARG A 429 6.45 5.17 13.14
CA ARG A 429 7.25 4.97 14.36
C ARG A 429 8.06 3.67 14.31
N ARG A 430 7.44 2.60 13.83
CA ARG A 430 8.08 1.30 13.61
C ARG A 430 8.61 1.20 12.17
N PRO A 431 9.74 0.52 11.93
CA PRO A 431 10.20 0.19 10.59
C PRO A 431 9.13 -0.58 9.81
N ALA A 432 8.83 -0.12 8.60
CA ALA A 432 7.91 -0.78 7.70
C ALA A 432 8.67 -1.78 6.82
N PRO A 433 8.05 -2.90 6.42
CA PRO A 433 8.65 -3.83 5.47
C PRO A 433 9.02 -3.14 4.16
N ASP A 434 10.17 -3.49 3.63
CA ASP A 434 10.74 -2.94 2.42
C ASP A 434 10.50 -3.90 1.24
N GLY A 435 10.50 -3.35 0.02
CA GLY A 435 10.28 -4.11 -1.20
C GLY A 435 11.43 -5.07 -1.47
N ALA A 436 11.14 -6.37 -1.46
CA ALA A 436 12.06 -7.47 -1.72
C ALA A 436 11.97 -7.99 -3.17
N GLY A 437 10.78 -7.94 -3.78
CA GLY A 437 10.54 -8.39 -5.15
C GLY A 437 10.89 -7.33 -6.22
N PRO A 438 10.99 -7.72 -7.51
CA PRO A 438 11.32 -6.82 -8.62
C PRO A 438 10.37 -5.62 -8.75
N HIS A 439 9.13 -5.77 -8.27
CA HIS A 439 8.08 -4.75 -8.33
C HIS A 439 7.82 -4.05 -6.98
N GLY A 440 8.71 -4.24 -5.99
CA GLY A 440 8.53 -3.70 -4.64
C GLY A 440 7.61 -4.53 -3.75
N GLU A 441 7.36 -5.79 -4.11
CA GLU A 441 6.61 -6.75 -3.30
C GLU A 441 7.37 -7.04 -2.00
N THR A 442 6.69 -7.08 -0.85
CA THR A 442 7.32 -7.44 0.43
C THR A 442 7.62 -8.93 0.48
N MET A 443 8.50 -9.36 1.40
CA MET A 443 8.81 -10.79 1.57
C MET A 443 7.55 -11.62 1.88
N ALA A 444 6.64 -11.07 2.69
CA ALA A 444 5.34 -11.69 2.98
C ALA A 444 4.52 -11.91 1.71
N VAL A 445 4.33 -10.86 0.89
CA VAL A 445 3.57 -10.95 -0.37
C VAL A 445 4.19 -11.95 -1.35
N LEU A 446 5.52 -12.09 -1.38
CA LEU A 446 6.18 -13.07 -2.24
C LEU A 446 5.86 -14.52 -1.83
N LEU A 447 5.75 -14.79 -0.53
CA LEU A 447 5.68 -16.13 0.05
C LEU A 447 4.26 -16.57 0.46
N GLU A 448 3.38 -15.62 0.82
CA GLU A 448 2.02 -15.88 1.29
C GLU A 448 1.13 -16.45 0.17
N PRO A 449 0.58 -17.66 0.30
CA PRO A 449 -0.33 -18.19 -0.70
C PRO A 449 -1.68 -17.45 -0.65
N GLY A 450 -2.08 -16.73 -1.71
CA GLY A 450 -3.38 -16.04 -1.69
C GLY A 450 -3.72 -15.20 -2.93
N LEU A 451 -4.85 -14.47 -2.85
CA LEU A 451 -5.31 -13.55 -3.91
C LEU A 451 -4.44 -12.30 -4.04
N HIS A 452 -3.76 -11.92 -2.95
CA HIS A 452 -2.94 -10.71 -2.83
C HIS A 452 -1.44 -11.00 -2.67
N GLY A 453 -1.02 -12.28 -2.79
CA GLY A 453 0.36 -12.74 -2.62
C GLY A 453 0.65 -14.04 -3.36
N GLY A 454 1.84 -14.60 -3.16
CA GLY A 454 2.16 -15.96 -3.58
C GLY A 454 2.86 -16.03 -4.92
N VAL A 455 3.71 -15.04 -5.22
CA VAL A 455 4.52 -15.02 -6.45
C VAL A 455 5.39 -16.27 -6.53
N LEU A 456 6.08 -16.64 -5.45
CA LEU A 456 6.89 -17.86 -5.39
C LEU A 456 6.04 -19.13 -5.54
N PRO A 457 4.97 -19.35 -4.74
CA PRO A 457 4.06 -20.48 -4.94
C PRO A 457 3.50 -20.60 -6.36
N ALA A 458 3.11 -19.48 -6.98
CA ALA A 458 2.57 -19.45 -8.33
C ALA A 458 3.63 -19.76 -9.39
N LEU A 459 4.86 -19.23 -9.25
CA LEU A 459 5.97 -19.53 -10.14
C LEU A 459 6.37 -21.01 -10.04
N PHE A 460 6.50 -21.57 -8.84
CA PHE A 460 6.83 -22.99 -8.68
C PHE A 460 5.70 -23.91 -9.18
N THR A 461 4.44 -23.51 -9.06
CA THR A 461 3.31 -24.26 -9.63
C THR A 461 3.34 -24.23 -11.15
N LYS A 462 3.60 -23.07 -11.76
CA LYS A 462 3.76 -22.94 -13.21
C LYS A 462 4.97 -23.71 -13.72
N LEU A 463 6.10 -23.64 -13.01
CA LEU A 463 7.31 -24.36 -13.36
C LEU A 463 7.03 -25.86 -13.43
N ARG A 464 6.41 -26.43 -12.38
CA ARG A 464 6.01 -27.84 -12.32
C ARG A 464 5.06 -28.24 -13.46
N GLN A 465 4.10 -27.39 -13.81
CA GLN A 465 3.18 -27.65 -14.93
C GLN A 465 3.90 -27.58 -16.28
N SER A 466 4.78 -26.60 -16.46
CA SER A 466 5.50 -26.40 -17.72
C SER A 466 6.61 -27.43 -17.96
N SER A 467 7.18 -28.00 -16.90
CA SER A 467 8.24 -29.01 -16.94
C SER A 467 7.73 -30.44 -17.17
N LEU A 468 6.41 -30.64 -17.26
CA LEU A 468 5.83 -31.94 -17.61
C LEU A 468 6.27 -32.37 -19.02
N PRO A 469 6.20 -33.67 -19.36
CA PRO A 469 6.36 -34.12 -20.74
C PRO A 469 5.39 -33.38 -21.67
N VAL A 470 5.80 -33.13 -22.92
CA VAL A 470 4.96 -32.41 -23.91
C VAL A 470 3.63 -33.14 -24.15
N THR A 471 3.59 -34.47 -23.99
CA THR A 471 2.38 -35.30 -24.07
C THR A 471 1.34 -34.99 -22.99
N GLU A 472 1.77 -34.43 -21.86
CA GLU A 472 0.93 -34.07 -20.71
C GLU A 472 0.66 -32.56 -20.62
N GLY A 473 1.00 -31.81 -21.68
CA GLY A 473 0.79 -30.36 -21.76
C GLY A 473 1.99 -29.50 -21.36
N GLY A 474 3.18 -30.11 -21.21
CA GLY A 474 4.43 -29.38 -20.95
C GLY A 474 4.86 -28.44 -22.07
N ASN A 475 5.51 -27.33 -21.70
CA ASN A 475 5.92 -26.29 -22.64
C ASN A 475 7.28 -25.69 -22.25
N ARG A 476 8.33 -26.06 -23.00
CA ARG A 476 9.71 -25.57 -22.79
C ARG A 476 9.86 -24.05 -22.87
N ALA A 477 9.04 -23.36 -23.67
CA ALA A 477 9.10 -21.91 -23.76
C ALA A 477 8.53 -21.26 -22.49
N ALA A 478 7.45 -21.83 -21.95
CA ALA A 478 6.86 -21.40 -20.69
C ALA A 478 7.77 -21.71 -19.48
N GLU A 479 8.43 -22.87 -19.51
CA GLU A 479 9.44 -23.29 -18.52
C GLU A 479 10.59 -22.28 -18.46
N ARG A 480 11.25 -22.00 -19.58
CA ARG A 480 12.32 -20.98 -19.67
C ARG A 480 11.85 -19.59 -19.24
N ALA A 481 10.61 -19.22 -19.59
CA ALA A 481 10.06 -17.95 -19.15
C ALA A 481 9.85 -17.90 -17.63
N CYS A 482 9.51 -19.03 -17.00
CA CYS A 482 9.39 -19.15 -15.55
C CYS A 482 10.76 -19.14 -14.87
N GLU A 483 11.75 -19.84 -15.41
CA GLU A 483 13.14 -19.83 -14.91
C GLU A 483 13.73 -18.41 -14.92
N ARG A 484 13.58 -17.67 -16.02
CA ARG A 484 14.01 -16.26 -16.09
C ARG A 484 13.34 -15.39 -15.04
N ARG A 485 12.06 -15.62 -14.74
CA ARG A 485 11.37 -14.88 -13.67
C ARG A 485 11.93 -15.22 -12.28
N LEU A 486 12.29 -16.48 -12.04
CA LEU A 486 12.95 -16.89 -10.80
C LEU A 486 14.35 -16.28 -10.69
N GLU A 487 15.11 -16.18 -11.78
CA GLU A 487 16.41 -15.48 -11.82
C GLU A 487 16.26 -13.99 -11.49
N LEU A 488 15.34 -13.28 -12.13
CA LEU A 488 15.05 -11.87 -11.80
C LEU A 488 14.65 -11.67 -10.34
N LEU A 489 13.91 -12.64 -9.77
CA LEU A 489 13.54 -12.63 -8.36
C LEU A 489 14.76 -12.87 -7.45
N ARG A 490 15.66 -13.80 -7.80
CA ARG A 490 16.93 -14.01 -7.08
C ARG A 490 17.78 -12.74 -7.08
N ASP A 491 17.88 -12.05 -8.21
CA ASP A 491 18.63 -10.80 -8.31
C ASP A 491 18.00 -9.68 -7.47
N ALA A 492 16.66 -9.57 -7.47
CA ALA A 492 15.94 -8.61 -6.64
C ALA A 492 16.15 -8.88 -5.14
N LEU A 493 16.05 -10.14 -4.72
CA LEU A 493 16.31 -10.56 -3.34
C LEU A 493 17.79 -10.37 -2.98
N GLY A 494 18.72 -10.64 -3.89
CA GLY A 494 20.14 -10.37 -3.66
C GLY A 494 20.43 -8.89 -3.42
N ARG A 495 19.78 -7.99 -4.18
CA ARG A 495 19.81 -6.54 -3.92
C ARG A 495 19.19 -6.18 -2.57
N PHE A 496 18.08 -6.81 -2.20
CA PHE A 496 17.43 -6.63 -0.90
C PHE A 496 18.38 -7.01 0.25
N PHE A 497 18.99 -8.21 0.23
CA PHE A 497 19.94 -8.65 1.24
C PHE A 497 21.19 -7.78 1.30
N ARG A 498 21.67 -7.32 0.14
CA ARG A 498 22.82 -6.40 0.10
C ARG A 498 22.49 -5.08 0.79
N ARG A 499 21.36 -4.46 0.43
CA ARG A 499 20.91 -3.16 0.97
C ARG A 499 20.59 -3.24 2.46
N ASN A 500 19.83 -4.27 2.87
CA ASN A 500 19.23 -4.37 4.20
C ASN A 500 20.03 -5.21 5.19
N PHE A 501 21.16 -5.80 4.81
CA PHE A 501 22.00 -6.55 5.75
C PHE A 501 23.48 -6.25 5.57
N LEU A 502 24.02 -6.45 4.37
CA LEU A 502 25.46 -6.26 4.13
C LEU A 502 25.91 -4.81 4.24
N ASP A 503 25.16 -3.89 3.64
CA ASP A 503 25.48 -2.46 3.65
C ASP A 503 25.30 -1.89 5.06
N VAL A 504 24.30 -2.37 5.79
CA VAL A 504 24.05 -1.97 7.19
C VAL A 504 25.20 -2.41 8.10
N LEU A 505 25.68 -3.65 7.95
CA LEU A 505 26.86 -4.16 8.66
C LEU A 505 28.13 -3.38 8.29
N GLY A 506 28.34 -3.10 7.01
CA GLY A 506 29.56 -2.44 6.53
C GLY A 506 29.71 -0.98 6.98
N VAL A 507 28.63 -0.33 7.40
CA VAL A 507 28.66 1.04 7.94
C VAL A 507 29.10 1.08 9.42
N THR A 508 28.99 -0.04 10.15
CA THR A 508 29.31 -0.10 11.58
C THR A 508 30.82 -0.09 11.84
N ARG A 509 31.26 0.62 12.88
CA ARG A 509 32.68 0.69 13.25
C ARG A 509 33.24 -0.66 13.72
N ALA A 510 32.42 -1.47 14.40
CA ALA A 510 32.81 -2.80 14.91
C ALA A 510 33.37 -3.73 13.82
N TRP A 511 32.92 -3.55 12.58
CA TRP A 511 33.32 -4.35 11.42
C TRP A 511 34.27 -3.59 10.47
N GLN A 512 34.68 -2.36 10.81
CA GLN A 512 35.68 -1.58 10.05
C GLN A 512 37.10 -1.90 10.52
N ARG A 513 38.04 -2.03 9.58
CA ARG A 513 39.46 -2.26 9.90
C ARG A 513 40.16 -0.96 10.34
N PRO A 514 41.03 -0.99 11.37
CA PRO A 514 41.83 0.17 11.78
C PRO A 514 42.82 0.66 10.69
N GLU A 515 43.31 -0.24 9.83
CA GLU A 515 44.43 0.06 8.91
C GLU A 515 44.04 0.83 7.64
N ALA A 516 42.74 0.90 7.31
CA ALA A 516 42.25 1.56 6.09
C ALA A 516 42.13 3.10 6.22
N ILE A 517 42.49 3.67 7.37
CA ILE A 517 42.56 5.13 7.59
C ILE A 517 43.88 5.70 7.02
N SER A 518 44.80 4.86 6.55
CA SER A 518 46.04 5.30 5.89
C SER A 518 45.82 5.71 4.44
N SER A 519 45.68 7.03 4.22
CA SER A 519 46.21 7.80 3.08
C SER A 519 46.23 7.20 1.66
N ALA A 520 45.27 6.37 1.27
CA ALA A 520 45.23 5.77 -0.07
C ALA A 520 44.29 6.56 -1.01
N SER A 521 44.89 7.52 -1.73
CA SER A 521 44.54 7.98 -3.08
C SER A 521 43.05 8.12 -3.44
N ILE A 522 42.42 9.17 -2.93
CA ILE A 522 41.18 9.73 -3.47
C ILE A 522 41.52 10.49 -4.77
N SER A 523 41.58 9.83 -5.93
CA SER A 523 41.90 10.54 -7.18
C SER A 523 41.17 10.09 -8.45
N THR A 524 40.16 9.22 -8.40
CA THR A 524 39.52 8.74 -9.64
C THR A 524 37.99 8.58 -9.57
N LEU A 525 37.26 9.65 -9.26
CA LEU A 525 35.82 9.74 -9.58
C LEU A 525 35.54 11.07 -10.29
N PRO A 526 35.00 11.07 -11.53
CA PRO A 526 34.87 12.26 -12.37
C PRO A 526 33.68 13.18 -12.03
N LEU A 527 33.02 12.99 -10.88
CA LEU A 527 31.89 13.80 -10.43
C LEU A 527 32.05 14.13 -8.94
N GLN A 528 32.80 15.18 -8.63
CA GLN A 528 32.77 15.78 -7.30
C GLN A 528 31.69 16.87 -7.27
N PRO A 529 30.58 16.70 -6.54
CA PRO A 529 29.75 17.84 -6.19
C PRO A 529 30.56 18.74 -5.24
N THR A 530 30.74 20.01 -5.61
CA THR A 530 31.27 21.05 -4.71
C THR A 530 30.31 21.23 -3.54
N ILE A 531 30.58 20.54 -2.43
CA ILE A 531 29.88 20.70 -1.15
C ILE A 531 30.81 21.54 -0.24
N PRO A 532 30.31 22.59 0.45
CA PRO A 532 31.13 23.45 1.31
C PRO A 532 31.90 22.67 2.39
N ASP A 533 33.12 23.11 2.68
CA ASP A 533 34.20 22.39 3.39
C ASP A 533 33.98 22.18 4.91
N ASP A 534 32.88 22.65 5.50
CA ASP A 534 32.67 22.63 6.96
C ASP A 534 32.02 21.33 7.50
N SER A 535 31.76 20.34 6.64
CA SER A 535 31.23 19.04 7.10
C SER A 535 32.37 18.02 7.26
N PRO A 536 32.55 17.37 8.42
CA PRO A 536 33.62 16.40 8.61
C PRO A 536 33.53 15.30 7.55
N ARG A 537 34.56 15.24 6.69
CA ARG A 537 34.70 14.26 5.61
C ARG A 537 34.94 12.87 6.18
N LEU A 538 33.88 12.19 6.59
CA LEU A 538 33.88 10.74 6.74
C LEU A 538 33.65 10.13 5.35
N THR A 539 34.65 10.17 4.47
CA THR A 539 34.75 9.21 3.37
C THR A 539 35.01 7.84 3.98
N ARG A 540 33.97 7.24 4.59
CA ARG A 540 34.02 5.86 5.06
C ARG A 540 34.21 4.99 3.84
N GLN A 541 35.28 4.19 3.80
CA GLN A 541 35.34 3.08 2.87
C GLN A 541 34.23 2.09 3.25
N TRP A 542 33.30 1.83 2.33
CA TRP A 542 32.23 0.85 2.53
C TRP A 542 32.85 -0.55 2.47
N GLN A 543 33.31 -1.08 3.60
CA GLN A 543 33.82 -2.44 3.67
C GLN A 543 32.70 -3.39 4.06
N ARG A 544 32.43 -4.39 3.22
CA ARG A 544 31.43 -5.42 3.50
C ARG A 544 32.13 -6.62 4.15
N PRO A 545 31.84 -6.96 5.42
CA PRO A 545 32.50 -8.08 6.09
C PRO A 545 32.11 -9.44 5.50
N PHE A 546 30.94 -9.51 4.87
CA PHE A 546 30.43 -10.70 4.18
C PHE A 546 30.14 -10.40 2.71
N ARG A 547 30.24 -11.43 1.88
CA ARG A 547 29.71 -11.49 0.53
C ARG A 547 28.47 -12.37 0.50
N LEU A 548 27.45 -11.93 -0.22
CA LEU A 548 26.31 -12.80 -0.56
C LEU A 548 26.80 -13.83 -1.57
N ASP A 549 26.74 -15.11 -1.21
CA ASP A 549 27.18 -16.22 -2.06
C ASP A 549 26.04 -16.72 -2.96
N SER A 550 24.87 -16.96 -2.37
CA SER A 550 23.69 -17.40 -3.12
C SER A 550 22.37 -17.03 -2.44
N VAL A 551 21.31 -16.95 -3.26
CA VAL A 551 19.91 -16.85 -2.81
C VAL A 551 19.15 -18.03 -3.38
N SER A 552 18.76 -18.94 -2.48
CA SER A 552 17.99 -20.14 -2.80
C SER A 552 16.50 -19.88 -2.57
N LEU A 553 15.68 -20.33 -3.51
CA LEU A 553 14.23 -20.12 -3.50
C LEU A 553 13.52 -21.47 -3.41
N ALA A 554 12.50 -21.54 -2.56
CA ALA A 554 11.57 -22.65 -2.46
C ALA A 554 10.13 -22.11 -2.43
N VAL A 555 9.15 -23.01 -2.48
CA VAL A 555 7.71 -22.67 -2.60
C VAL A 555 7.26 -21.64 -1.57
N ASN A 556 7.65 -21.83 -0.30
CA ASN A 556 7.28 -20.98 0.82
C ASN A 556 8.50 -20.53 1.65
N ARG A 557 9.70 -20.57 1.07
CA ARG A 557 10.94 -20.21 1.77
C ARG A 557 11.97 -19.54 0.86
N VAL A 558 12.65 -18.53 1.38
CA VAL A 558 13.86 -17.91 0.83
C VAL A 558 15.02 -18.19 1.79
N GLU A 559 16.16 -18.61 1.24
CA GLU A 559 17.42 -18.82 1.95
C GLU A 559 18.50 -17.93 1.33
N ALA A 560 19.18 -17.14 2.16
CA ALA A 560 20.31 -16.32 1.75
C ALA A 560 21.57 -16.82 2.46
N THR A 561 22.59 -17.15 1.67
CA THR A 561 23.86 -17.68 2.17
C THR A 561 24.93 -16.61 2.06
N PHE A 562 25.61 -16.32 3.17
CA PHE A 562 26.66 -15.32 3.25
C PHE A 562 27.98 -15.98 3.67
N VAL A 563 29.05 -15.62 2.98
CA VAL A 563 30.41 -16.10 3.23
C VAL A 563 31.26 -14.89 3.64
N PRO A 564 32.22 -15.02 4.57
CA PRO A 564 33.16 -13.94 4.86
C PRO A 564 33.83 -13.41 3.58
N ALA A 565 33.96 -12.08 3.47
CA ALA A 565 34.52 -11.43 2.28
C ALA A 565 36.03 -11.69 2.11
N GLU A 566 36.74 -11.87 3.24
CA GLU A 566 38.09 -12.41 3.31
C GLU A 566 38.11 -13.50 4.39
N ALA A 567 38.95 -14.51 4.23
CA ALA A 567 39.25 -15.45 5.30
C ALA A 567 39.70 -14.64 6.52
N ILE A 568 38.90 -14.63 7.57
CA ILE A 568 39.28 -14.06 8.87
C ILE A 568 40.67 -14.63 9.18
N THR A 569 41.65 -13.74 9.38
CA THR A 569 43.09 -14.05 9.33
C THR A 569 43.48 -15.25 10.20
N PRO A 570 44.50 -16.00 9.76
CA PRO A 570 44.88 -17.29 10.32
C PRO A 570 45.40 -17.14 11.77
N ASN A 571 45.19 -18.17 12.59
CA ASN A 571 46.13 -18.46 13.68
C ASN A 571 47.54 -18.51 13.08
N GLU A 572 48.53 -17.97 13.78
CA GLU A 572 49.95 -17.79 13.36
C GLU A 572 50.67 -19.05 12.82
N ASN A 573 50.00 -20.21 12.77
CA ASN A 573 50.59 -21.52 12.56
C ASN A 573 50.35 -22.16 11.18
N GLY A 574 49.95 -21.40 10.15
CA GLY A 574 50.01 -21.89 8.74
C GLY A 574 49.19 -23.15 8.43
N ALA A 575 48.17 -23.48 9.22
CA ALA A 575 47.29 -24.62 8.95
C ALA A 575 46.25 -24.28 7.87
N LYS A 576 46.01 -25.22 6.95
CA LYS A 576 45.00 -25.13 5.88
C LYS A 576 43.69 -24.55 6.41
N LEU A 577 43.24 -23.45 5.80
CA LEU A 577 41.95 -22.81 6.02
C LEU A 577 40.82 -23.86 5.94
N GLN A 578 40.21 -24.20 7.07
CA GLN A 578 38.93 -24.89 7.04
C GLN A 578 37.90 -23.93 6.42
N PRO A 579 37.01 -24.41 5.52
CA PRO A 579 35.95 -23.56 4.99
C PRO A 579 35.10 -23.08 6.17
N VAL A 580 35.10 -21.77 6.40
CA VAL A 580 34.26 -21.15 7.43
C VAL A 580 32.82 -21.46 7.07
N GLU A 581 32.10 -22.07 8.01
CA GLU A 581 30.69 -22.38 7.85
C GLU A 581 29.91 -21.12 7.48
N PRO A 582 29.14 -21.13 6.38
CA PRO A 582 28.48 -19.93 5.90
C PRO A 582 27.34 -19.51 6.84
N LEU A 583 27.13 -18.21 6.96
CA LEU A 583 25.98 -17.67 7.67
C LEU A 583 24.74 -17.80 6.77
N ARG A 584 23.69 -18.48 7.24
CA ARG A 584 22.46 -18.66 6.46
C ARG A 584 21.29 -17.97 7.14
N LEU A 585 20.57 -17.15 6.38
CA LEU A 585 19.32 -16.54 6.81
C LEU A 585 18.16 -17.20 6.07
N TYR A 586 17.11 -17.52 6.80
CA TYR A 586 15.92 -18.14 6.27
C TYR A 586 14.69 -17.27 6.56
N PHE A 587 13.85 -17.15 5.54
CA PHE A 587 12.55 -16.49 5.63
C PHE A 587 11.52 -17.45 5.05
N ALA A 588 10.56 -17.88 5.86
CA ALA A 588 9.54 -18.82 5.41
C ALA A 588 8.15 -18.42 5.87
N TYR A 589 7.17 -18.58 4.99
CA TYR A 589 5.77 -18.44 5.35
C TYR A 589 5.26 -19.80 5.85
N LEU A 590 5.03 -19.87 7.15
CA LEU A 590 4.64 -21.08 7.88
C LEU A 590 3.51 -20.72 8.83
N GLU A 591 2.43 -21.52 8.80
CA GLU A 591 1.30 -21.39 9.74
C GLU A 591 0.66 -20.00 9.76
N ASN A 592 0.51 -19.39 8.58
CA ASN A 592 -0.04 -18.03 8.38
C ASN A 592 0.81 -16.90 8.97
N HIS A 593 2.08 -17.16 9.25
CA HIS A 593 3.03 -16.15 9.74
C HIS A 593 4.31 -16.17 8.92
N LEU A 594 4.88 -14.99 8.67
CA LEU A 594 6.23 -14.89 8.12
C LEU A 594 7.25 -15.10 9.24
N GLN A 595 7.97 -16.22 9.19
CA GLN A 595 9.00 -16.58 10.15
C GLN A 595 10.40 -16.29 9.60
N GLY A 596 11.27 -15.76 10.45
CA GLY A 596 12.69 -15.53 10.17
C GLY A 596 13.58 -16.30 11.15
N TRP A 597 14.67 -16.89 10.65
CA TRP A 597 15.70 -17.48 11.50
C TRP A 597 17.09 -17.49 10.85
N ILE A 598 18.12 -17.60 11.68
CA ILE A 598 19.52 -17.72 11.30
C ILE A 598 20.05 -19.10 11.68
N ASP A 599 20.81 -19.71 10.79
CA ASP A 599 21.71 -20.80 11.16
C ASP A 599 22.87 -20.19 11.93
N ARG A 600 23.12 -20.62 13.17
CA ARG A 600 24.17 -20.05 14.03
C ARG A 600 25.45 -20.87 13.87
N PRO A 601 26.35 -20.51 12.93
CA PRO A 601 27.61 -21.22 12.79
C PRO A 601 28.48 -20.97 14.03
N ALA A 602 29.31 -21.95 14.37
CA ALA A 602 30.08 -21.94 15.63
C ALA A 602 30.99 -20.71 15.81
N TRP A 603 31.40 -20.05 14.72
CA TRP A 603 32.24 -18.85 14.79
C TRP A 603 31.48 -17.59 15.23
N VAL A 604 30.15 -17.55 15.10
CA VAL A 604 29.34 -16.40 15.57
C VAL A 604 29.43 -16.27 17.10
N ASP A 605 29.51 -17.39 17.81
CA ASP A 605 29.70 -17.42 19.26
C ASP A 605 31.12 -16.99 19.69
N ALA A 606 32.09 -17.09 18.78
CA ALA A 606 33.47 -16.69 19.00
C ALA A 606 33.75 -15.21 18.68
N LEU A 607 32.76 -14.46 18.15
CA LEU A 607 32.92 -13.06 17.81
C LEU A 607 33.16 -12.18 19.05
N PRO A 608 34.00 -11.13 18.93
CA PRO A 608 34.03 -10.04 19.91
C PRO A 608 32.63 -9.49 20.19
N GLU A 609 32.38 -9.10 21.43
CA GLU A 609 31.04 -8.70 21.86
C GLU A 609 30.47 -7.53 21.04
N GLU A 610 31.31 -6.58 20.65
CA GLU A 610 30.92 -5.45 19.80
C GLU A 610 30.46 -5.89 18.40
N GLN A 611 31.19 -6.83 17.78
CA GLN A 611 30.84 -7.40 16.46
C GLN A 611 29.58 -8.25 16.53
N ARG A 612 29.43 -9.06 17.59
CA ARG A 612 28.23 -9.87 17.86
C ARG A 612 27.00 -8.99 18.03
N ARG A 613 27.12 -7.87 18.76
CA ARG A 613 26.03 -6.90 18.94
C ARG A 613 25.68 -6.21 17.62
N ALA A 614 26.67 -5.75 16.85
CA ALA A 614 26.42 -5.15 15.53
C ALA A 614 25.74 -6.15 14.56
N LEU A 615 26.09 -7.43 14.64
CA LEU A 615 25.42 -8.51 13.90
C LEU A 615 23.97 -8.71 14.35
N ALA A 616 23.72 -8.85 15.66
CA ALA A 616 22.37 -9.00 16.21
C ALA A 616 21.43 -7.85 15.80
N TRP A 617 21.96 -6.63 15.79
CA TRP A 617 21.22 -5.44 15.38
C TRP A 617 20.96 -5.37 13.88
N SER A 618 21.92 -5.81 13.06
CA SER A 618 21.72 -5.94 11.62
C SER A 618 20.71 -7.05 11.29
N LEU A 619 20.66 -8.11 12.10
CA LEU A 619 19.63 -9.16 12.03
C LEU A 619 18.24 -8.65 12.40
N ALA A 620 18.13 -7.87 13.47
CA ALA A 620 16.86 -7.22 13.83
C ALA A 620 16.38 -6.31 12.70
N TRP A 621 17.29 -5.54 12.11
CA TRP A 621 16.99 -4.67 11.00
C TRP A 621 16.48 -5.43 9.76
N ILE A 622 17.17 -6.48 9.31
CA ILE A 622 16.72 -7.26 8.15
C ILE A 622 15.39 -7.99 8.42
N TYR A 623 15.15 -8.46 9.65
CA TYR A 623 13.86 -9.05 10.02
C TYR A 623 12.73 -8.03 9.92
N CYS A 624 12.93 -6.81 10.42
CA CYS A 624 11.96 -5.72 10.25
C CYS A 624 11.77 -5.34 8.77
N ALA A 625 12.85 -5.23 8.01
CA ALA A 625 12.80 -4.91 6.58
C ALA A 625 12.11 -6.00 5.76
N ALA A 626 12.24 -7.27 6.15
CA ALA A 626 11.53 -8.38 5.52
C ALA A 626 10.05 -8.45 5.97
N GLY A 627 9.72 -7.85 7.12
CA GLY A 627 8.39 -7.95 7.73
C GLY A 627 8.18 -9.24 8.50
N VAL A 628 9.24 -9.82 9.08
CA VAL A 628 9.17 -11.02 9.91
C VAL A 628 8.24 -10.76 11.09
N GLU A 629 7.24 -11.63 11.26
CA GLU A 629 6.31 -11.58 12.38
C GLU A 629 6.85 -12.37 13.57
N ILE A 630 7.47 -13.52 13.28
CA ILE A 630 8.02 -14.44 14.29
C ILE A 630 9.50 -14.66 14.01
N SER A 631 10.33 -14.23 14.96
CA SER A 631 11.74 -14.61 15.03
C SER A 631 11.86 -15.93 15.79
N ARG A 632 12.40 -16.99 15.16
CA ARG A 632 12.60 -18.27 15.87
C ARG A 632 13.59 -18.14 17.02
N GLU A 633 14.55 -17.23 16.91
CA GLU A 633 15.50 -16.97 17.99
C GLU A 633 14.81 -16.38 19.21
N SER A 634 13.91 -15.42 19.02
CA SER A 634 13.14 -14.82 20.11
C SER A 634 12.24 -15.86 20.78
N LEU A 635 11.62 -16.71 19.96
CA LEU A 635 10.73 -17.75 20.45
C LEU A 635 11.48 -18.89 21.17
N ALA A 636 12.70 -19.23 20.72
CA ALA A 636 13.60 -20.16 21.38
C ALA A 636 14.14 -19.63 22.73
N GLN A 637 14.32 -18.32 22.88
CA GLN A 637 14.69 -17.72 24.16
C GLN A 637 13.60 -17.82 25.21
N LEU A 638 12.34 -17.84 24.78
CA LEU A 638 11.17 -18.03 25.64
C LEU A 638 10.87 -19.50 25.94
N ALA A 639 11.49 -20.43 25.20
CA ALA A 639 11.20 -21.85 25.35
C ALA A 639 11.68 -22.37 26.71
N PRO A 640 10.85 -23.14 27.44
CA PRO A 640 11.28 -23.80 28.67
C PRO A 640 12.39 -24.83 28.38
N LEU A 641 13.23 -25.10 29.39
CA LEU A 641 14.32 -26.07 29.29
C LEU A 641 13.77 -27.45 28.84
N GLY A 642 14.33 -28.01 27.78
CA GLY A 642 13.91 -29.30 27.21
C GLY A 642 12.79 -29.23 26.17
N ALA A 643 12.43 -28.03 25.66
CA ALA A 643 11.54 -27.88 24.53
C ALA A 643 12.23 -28.25 23.20
N GLU A 644 11.65 -29.17 22.44
CA GLU A 644 12.16 -29.61 21.13
C GLU A 644 11.61 -28.79 19.97
N SER A 645 10.36 -28.33 20.12
CA SER A 645 9.68 -27.54 19.09
C SER A 645 8.70 -26.58 19.70
N SER A 646 8.41 -25.55 18.93
CA SER A 646 7.60 -24.42 19.37
C SER A 646 6.74 -23.91 18.23
N LEU A 647 5.46 -23.69 18.50
CA LEU A 647 4.43 -23.38 17.50
C LEU A 647 3.65 -22.15 17.93
N LEU A 648 3.48 -21.15 17.07
CA LEU A 648 2.54 -20.05 17.30
C LEU A 648 1.33 -20.26 16.40
N THR A 649 0.13 -20.28 16.99
CA THR A 649 -1.13 -20.38 16.25
C THR A 649 -2.11 -19.32 16.76
N GLY A 650 -2.21 -18.19 16.07
CA GLY A 650 -3.04 -17.07 16.51
C GLY A 650 -2.57 -16.54 17.88
N GLU A 651 -3.47 -16.54 18.87
CA GLU A 651 -3.19 -16.07 20.23
C GLU A 651 -2.60 -17.16 21.16
N ARG A 652 -2.06 -18.25 20.60
CA ARG A 652 -1.52 -19.37 21.40
C ARG A 652 -0.11 -19.78 20.98
N ILE A 653 0.79 -19.92 21.94
CA ILE A 653 2.11 -20.53 21.76
C ILE A 653 2.07 -21.94 22.35
N ARG A 654 2.57 -22.94 21.63
CA ARG A 654 2.70 -24.33 22.09
C ARG A 654 4.16 -24.74 22.07
N PHE A 655 4.71 -25.10 23.22
CA PHE A 655 6.03 -25.73 23.34
C PHE A 655 5.85 -27.23 23.57
N ARG A 656 6.53 -28.06 22.77
CA ARG A 656 6.57 -29.51 22.97
C ARG A 656 7.89 -29.87 23.65
N LEU A 657 7.80 -30.50 24.81
CA LEU A 657 8.95 -31.00 25.58
C LEU A 657 9.39 -32.39 25.08
N SER A 658 10.65 -32.77 25.34
CA SER A 658 11.19 -34.09 25.00
C SER A 658 10.43 -35.28 25.59
N GLY A 659 9.62 -35.06 26.64
CA GLY A 659 8.72 -36.05 27.23
C GLY A 659 7.36 -36.19 26.54
N GLY A 660 7.09 -35.46 25.46
CA GLY A 660 5.79 -35.44 24.76
C GLY A 660 4.73 -34.51 25.36
N GLU A 661 4.99 -33.94 26.55
CA GLU A 661 4.14 -32.92 27.16
C GLU A 661 4.12 -31.63 26.33
N THR A 662 2.95 -31.02 26.21
CA THR A 662 2.76 -29.76 25.49
C THR A 662 2.36 -28.65 26.45
N ILE A 663 3.18 -27.61 26.55
CA ILE A 663 2.88 -26.42 27.31
C ILE A 663 2.26 -25.39 26.37
N THR A 664 1.04 -24.95 26.67
CA THR A 664 0.36 -23.91 25.88
C THR A 664 0.35 -22.60 26.66
N TYR A 665 0.71 -21.50 26.02
CA TYR A 665 0.54 -20.14 26.50
C TYR A 665 -0.52 -19.43 25.65
N HIS A 666 -1.38 -18.63 26.28
CA HIS A 666 -2.39 -17.80 25.64
C HIS A 666 -2.05 -16.32 25.84
N LEU A 667 -2.24 -15.48 24.83
CA LEU A 667 -2.08 -14.04 24.99
C LEU A 667 -3.20 -13.52 25.90
N ALA A 668 -2.85 -12.92 27.04
CA ALA A 668 -3.85 -12.40 27.98
C ALA A 668 -4.39 -11.05 27.52
N ASP A 669 -5.54 -10.66 28.10
CA ASP A 669 -6.34 -9.51 27.71
C ASP A 669 -5.48 -8.22 27.61
N HIS A 670 -5.55 -7.56 26.45
CA HIS A 670 -4.77 -6.38 26.05
C HIS A 670 -3.32 -6.59 25.58
N GLY A 671 -2.87 -7.83 25.35
CA GLY A 671 -1.63 -8.10 24.60
C GLY A 671 -0.34 -7.74 25.34
N THR A 672 -0.37 -7.73 26.67
CA THR A 672 0.77 -7.32 27.51
C THR A 672 1.55 -8.51 28.08
N THR A 673 0.90 -9.64 28.36
CA THR A 673 1.51 -10.85 28.93
C THR A 673 0.95 -12.13 28.31
N TRP A 674 1.76 -13.19 28.26
CA TRP A 674 1.29 -14.53 27.91
C TRP A 674 1.09 -15.38 29.16
N GLN A 675 -0.10 -15.95 29.31
CA GLN A 675 -0.48 -16.78 30.46
C GLN A 675 -0.49 -18.25 30.08
N ARG A 676 0.08 -19.10 30.92
CA ARG A 676 0.08 -20.55 30.70
C ARG A 676 -1.33 -21.13 30.87
N VAL A 677 -1.77 -21.93 29.90
CA VAL A 677 -3.01 -22.71 29.95
C VAL A 677 -2.63 -24.16 30.31
N GLY A 678 -2.64 -24.51 31.60
CA GLY A 678 -2.36 -25.88 32.09
C GLY A 678 -1.73 -25.96 33.50
N SER A 679 -1.69 -27.17 34.08
CA SER A 679 -1.42 -27.42 35.50
C SER A 679 0.05 -27.25 35.96
N ALA A 680 0.19 -26.45 37.03
CA ALA A 680 1.23 -26.34 38.07
C ALA A 680 2.72 -26.54 37.68
N GLY A 681 3.46 -25.44 37.62
CA GLY A 681 4.93 -25.42 37.63
C GLY A 681 5.54 -24.07 37.23
N ALA A 682 5.88 -23.27 38.24
CA ALA A 682 6.76 -22.08 38.37
C ALA A 682 6.96 -21.00 37.28
N ILE A 683 6.69 -21.21 35.98
CA ILE A 683 6.69 -20.10 35.00
C ILE A 683 5.25 -19.85 34.57
N SER A 684 4.54 -19.05 35.36
CA SER A 684 3.12 -18.72 35.16
C SER A 684 2.90 -17.71 34.03
N GLU A 685 3.86 -16.83 33.76
CA GLU A 685 3.69 -15.70 32.84
C GLU A 685 4.97 -15.40 32.03
N ILE A 686 4.83 -15.16 30.72
CA ILE A 686 5.91 -14.61 29.88
C ILE A 686 5.62 -13.14 29.65
N SER A 687 6.57 -12.29 30.05
CA SER A 687 6.52 -10.83 29.88
C SER A 687 7.88 -10.30 29.40
N PRO A 688 7.91 -9.26 28.57
CA PRO A 688 6.78 -8.65 27.86
C PRO A 688 6.28 -9.50 26.67
N ALA A 689 5.00 -9.38 26.31
CA ALA A 689 4.36 -10.22 25.28
C ALA A 689 5.04 -10.16 23.90
N TRP A 690 5.66 -9.02 23.54
CA TRP A 690 6.37 -8.85 22.27
C TRP A 690 7.58 -9.79 22.12
N ARG A 691 8.08 -10.43 23.19
CA ARG A 691 9.17 -11.40 23.06
C ARG A 691 8.78 -12.63 22.23
N ALA A 692 7.49 -12.97 22.17
CA ALA A 692 7.01 -14.07 21.34
C ALA A 692 6.72 -13.65 19.90
N VAL A 693 6.28 -12.41 19.71
CA VAL A 693 5.91 -11.85 18.40
C VAL A 693 6.86 -10.71 18.08
N PHE A 694 7.85 -10.99 17.23
CA PHE A 694 8.88 -10.02 16.85
C PHE A 694 8.27 -8.73 16.23
N ALA A 695 7.15 -8.84 15.51
CA ALA A 695 6.45 -7.68 14.95
C ALA A 695 5.93 -6.68 16.02
N ASP A 696 5.72 -7.13 17.26
CA ASP A 696 5.29 -6.29 18.36
C ASP A 696 6.43 -5.67 19.15
N MET A 697 7.68 -6.06 18.84
CA MET A 697 8.86 -5.48 19.47
C MET A 697 8.79 -3.95 19.37
N PRO A 698 8.99 -3.20 20.47
CA PRO A 698 8.92 -1.75 20.49
C PRO A 698 10.17 -1.11 19.85
N PHE A 699 10.67 -1.71 18.76
CA PHE A 699 11.80 -1.24 17.99
C PHE A 699 11.37 -0.08 17.09
N THR A 700 11.85 1.13 17.41
CA THR A 700 11.51 2.34 16.66
C THR A 700 12.64 2.81 15.75
N TRP A 701 12.28 3.65 14.78
CA TRP A 701 13.26 4.34 13.94
C TRP A 701 14.25 5.19 14.73
N ASP A 702 13.79 5.83 15.80
CA ASP A 702 14.63 6.70 16.62
C ASP A 702 15.67 5.88 17.38
N ASP A 703 15.30 4.68 17.85
CA ASP A 703 16.24 3.73 18.46
C ASP A 703 17.34 3.35 17.46
N PHE A 704 16.96 3.00 16.23
CA PHE A 704 17.90 2.64 15.17
C PHE A 704 18.83 3.79 14.79
N VAL A 705 18.29 4.99 14.53
CA VAL A 705 19.08 6.15 14.12
C VAL A 705 20.01 6.62 15.24
N THR A 706 19.50 6.75 16.46
CA THR A 706 20.31 7.13 17.64
C THR A 706 21.47 6.16 17.79
N ARG A 707 21.21 4.88 17.56
CA ARG A 707 22.22 3.85 17.70
C ARG A 707 23.34 3.97 16.68
N TRP A 708 23.01 4.03 15.39
CA TRP A 708 24.03 4.19 14.35
C TRP A 708 24.75 5.53 14.45
N THR A 709 24.10 6.56 14.98
CA THR A 709 24.74 7.86 15.26
C THR A 709 25.76 7.74 16.39
N ARG A 710 25.45 7.05 17.49
CA ARG A 710 26.41 6.80 18.59
C ARG A 710 27.60 5.96 18.16
N ASP A 711 27.38 4.90 17.38
CA ASP A 711 28.47 4.13 16.78
C ASP A 711 29.31 5.01 15.85
N ALA A 712 28.64 5.86 15.07
CA ALA A 712 29.30 6.83 14.20
C ALA A 712 30.13 7.89 14.95
N GLU A 713 29.80 8.21 16.20
CA GLU A 713 30.51 9.13 17.08
C GLU A 713 31.65 8.45 17.86
N GLY A 714 31.66 7.11 17.93
CA GLY A 714 32.72 6.33 18.58
C GLY A 714 32.41 5.86 19.99
N SER A 715 31.15 5.98 20.40
CA SER A 715 30.65 5.48 21.69
C SER A 715 30.41 3.96 21.68
N GLY A 716 30.77 3.27 20.59
CA GLY A 716 30.62 1.83 20.41
C GLY A 716 29.18 1.33 20.30
N PHE A 717 29.04 0.01 20.11
CA PHE A 717 27.75 -0.68 20.10
C PHE A 717 27.35 -1.15 21.54
N ASP A 718 27.01 -0.23 22.45
CA ASP A 718 26.43 -0.50 23.80
C ASP A 718 25.01 -1.09 23.84
N GLN A 719 24.68 -2.03 24.72
CA GLN A 719 23.33 -2.61 24.71
C GLN A 719 22.21 -1.56 24.90
N VAL A 720 21.09 -1.68 24.16
CA VAL A 720 19.88 -0.86 24.37
C VAL A 720 18.88 -1.70 25.16
N GLN A 721 18.41 -1.13 26.26
CA GLN A 721 17.40 -1.73 27.10
C GLN A 721 16.03 -1.21 26.64
N LEU A 722 15.18 -2.10 26.12
CA LEU A 722 13.78 -1.79 25.81
C LEU A 722 12.92 -2.31 26.97
N GLU A 723 12.21 -1.43 27.66
CA GLU A 723 11.34 -1.81 28.80
C GLU A 723 12.05 -2.68 29.85
N ASN A 724 13.31 -2.37 30.16
CA ASN A 724 14.20 -3.13 31.04
C ASN A 724 14.74 -4.48 30.52
N GLU A 725 14.46 -4.86 29.27
CA GLU A 725 14.93 -6.10 28.62
C GLU A 725 15.90 -5.82 27.45
N TRP A 726 16.84 -6.75 27.22
CA TRP A 726 17.87 -6.61 26.19
C TRP A 726 17.43 -7.24 24.86
N ILE A 727 17.61 -6.52 23.74
CA ILE A 727 17.51 -7.14 22.40
C ILE A 727 18.81 -7.90 22.12
N ASP A 728 18.82 -9.20 22.39
CA ASP A 728 19.88 -10.09 21.90
C ASP A 728 19.23 -11.20 21.08
N LEU A 729 18.99 -10.99 19.79
CA LEU A 729 18.47 -12.05 18.90
C LEU A 729 19.42 -13.25 18.81
N LEU A 730 20.71 -13.06 19.09
CA LEU A 730 21.68 -14.16 19.11
C LEU A 730 21.73 -14.86 20.49
N GLY A 731 21.11 -14.29 21.52
CA GLY A 731 21.11 -14.81 22.89
C GLY A 731 22.51 -14.89 23.52
N GLU A 732 22.59 -15.27 24.79
CA GLU A 732 23.88 -15.63 25.40
C GLU A 732 24.38 -16.97 24.81
N SER A 733 25.69 -17.10 24.53
CA SER A 733 26.25 -18.38 24.06
C SER A 733 25.90 -19.50 25.04
N GLU A 734 25.62 -20.72 24.56
CA GLU A 734 25.26 -21.85 25.43
C GLU A 734 26.32 -22.10 26.51
N SER A 735 27.60 -21.87 26.18
CA SER A 735 28.73 -21.93 27.11
C SER A 735 28.60 -20.95 28.29
N ARG A 736 28.02 -19.76 28.08
CA ARG A 736 27.82 -18.73 29.11
C ARG A 736 26.52 -18.89 29.87
N ARG A 737 25.47 -19.42 29.23
CA ARG A 737 24.19 -19.75 29.88
C ARG A 737 24.39 -20.75 31.04
N GLY A 738 25.25 -21.75 30.84
CA GLY A 738 25.65 -22.70 31.90
C GLY A 738 26.46 -22.07 33.04
N LEU A 739 27.38 -21.14 32.73
CA LEU A 739 28.22 -20.44 33.71
C LEU A 739 27.41 -19.48 34.61
N ARG A 740 26.42 -18.78 34.06
CA ARG A 740 25.57 -17.86 34.82
C ARG A 740 24.63 -18.62 35.77
N ILE A 741 24.09 -19.77 35.35
CA ILE A 741 23.30 -20.67 36.20
C ILE A 741 24.16 -21.28 37.31
N ALA A 742 25.42 -21.66 37.01
CA ALA A 742 26.36 -22.11 38.04
C ALA A 742 26.70 -21.01 39.06
N SER A 743 26.74 -19.74 38.63
CA SER A 743 26.93 -18.60 39.54
C SER A 743 25.68 -18.32 40.38
N HIS A 744 24.46 -18.37 39.80
CA HIS A 744 23.20 -18.22 40.55
C HIS A 744 22.96 -19.37 41.53
N SER A 745 23.30 -20.62 41.14
CA SER A 745 23.28 -21.78 42.04
C SER A 745 24.24 -21.62 43.22
N LYS A 746 25.41 -21.00 43.02
CA LYS A 746 26.36 -20.69 44.10
C LYS A 746 25.91 -19.53 45.00
N THR A 747 25.08 -18.60 44.49
CA THR A 747 24.64 -17.43 45.28
C THR A 747 23.39 -17.71 46.11
N ILE A 748 22.61 -18.75 45.76
CA ILE A 748 21.47 -19.23 46.57
C ILE A 748 21.92 -20.27 47.62
N GLY A 749 23.19 -20.70 47.56
CA GLY A 749 23.82 -21.61 48.52
C GLY A 749 24.78 -20.96 49.51
N ALA A 750 24.63 -19.65 49.81
CA ALA A 750 25.38 -18.94 50.84
C ALA A 750 24.45 -18.12 51.74
#